data_AF-A0A182W662-F1
#
_entry.id   AF-A0A182W662-F1
#
_cell.length_a   1.000
_cell.length_b   1.000
_cell.length_c   1.000
_cell.angle_alpha   90.00
_cell.angle_beta   90.00
_cell.angle_gamma   90.00
#
_symmetry.space_group_name_H-M   'P 1'
#
loop_
_entity.id
_entity.type
_entity.pdbx_description
1 polymer ?
#
loop_
_entity_poly.entity_id
_entity_poly.type
_entity_poly.pdbx_seq_one_letter_code
_entity_poly.pdbx_strand_id
1 'polypeptide(L)'
;MISARALHYVFKIGNRAKNIHFFREILGMKVLRHEEFTQGCDAACNGPYDNRWSKTMIGYGPEASHFVIELTYNYGVKEYALGNDFAGLTIASPEILERARAHGYPVEEGATGQPSLLRSPDGYRVFVVPEPTAPDADPVRRVALNVTDLVRSRHYWADTLTMVPTGNATDPNRANLSYDQGKFVLELRQLDAGQALNRAKAYGRIAFAVPYDVQPRIDELIQKANGTILTPLISLDTPGKATVRVLILADPDGHEICFVDEEGFSALSVLDPDSNAALDKYIAKDPMPCRTCGKDCKCLRMMSKRSCGCRPCDSGCTCSCNTSSSRCLNPGEVGSDRQQEGAGQLTASQGGCGCTSGGQVNEDGTSATMAPLMHRKIPCWYMLVFGVAAVVPYFYLVYDNCLKEVINSYQVLDDHNRAWAQRIEQDVGHGSRTRYILLYTSFFKEKHWGLQAETLGPDYFAQKHCPVKDCVLTSYHQLLPSLTEYDALVFHVASRWDGPLPAVRSPHQVYVAALMESPAHTKHMLRLDGDYFNWTMTYRLDSDVLFNYMNVVDLESGQVISPALSPAWRNGHQEYSNTTLAEAVARKHKMAAQFVSHCGALSGRDRLVKKMQSVGFEVDVYGTCGPLSCPRGKPECNQMLDTVYWFYLSFENSLCVDYVTEKLYNALEHNIVPIVFGGADYDRFMPPGSYINVQDYETVDKLVDYLQHLVNNPSEYVKYFWWKQYYALEYINSYCDLCVKLHSVDARERVQYYRNIKNWWYDDACTAKPKIEF
;
A
#
# COMPACT_ATOMS: atom_id res chain seq x y z
N MET A 1 -17.61 36.30 -2.11
CA MET A 1 -16.32 36.11 -2.80
C MET A 1 -15.50 35.20 -1.92
N ILE A 2 -15.08 34.07 -2.46
CA ILE A 2 -14.17 33.12 -1.81
C ILE A 2 -12.78 33.73 -1.92
N SER A 3 -12.13 33.96 -0.78
CA SER A 3 -10.71 34.33 -0.74
C SER A 3 -9.94 33.03 -0.52
N ALA A 4 -9.12 32.63 -1.48
CA ALA A 4 -8.33 31.41 -1.40
C ALA A 4 -6.88 31.65 -1.82
N ARG A 5 -5.97 30.80 -1.36
CA ARG A 5 -4.55 30.85 -1.72
C ARG A 5 -4.18 29.60 -2.49
N ALA A 6 -3.59 29.76 -3.68
CA ALA A 6 -3.10 28.62 -4.45
C ALA A 6 -1.91 27.97 -3.74
N LEU A 7 -1.96 26.65 -3.56
CA LEU A 7 -0.96 25.92 -2.75
C LEU A 7 0.00 25.12 -3.63
N HIS A 8 -0.54 24.18 -4.40
CA HIS A 8 0.27 23.26 -5.17
C HIS A 8 -0.50 22.57 -6.28
N TYR A 9 0.26 21.96 -7.18
CA TYR A 9 -0.25 20.98 -8.14
C TYR A 9 0.34 19.61 -7.84
N VAL A 10 -0.50 18.58 -7.89
CA VAL A 10 -0.11 17.19 -7.63
C VAL A 10 0.32 16.49 -8.92
N PHE A 11 1.52 15.92 -8.94
CA PHE A 11 2.00 15.03 -10.00
C PHE A 11 2.22 13.61 -9.48
N LYS A 12 1.77 12.63 -10.26
CA LYS A 12 2.04 11.21 -10.02
C LYS A 12 3.30 10.83 -10.77
N ILE A 13 4.30 10.32 -10.04
CA ILE A 13 5.60 9.99 -10.61
C ILE A 13 5.88 8.50 -10.54
N GLY A 14 6.38 7.92 -11.64
CA GLY A 14 6.71 6.49 -11.70
C GLY A 14 8.14 6.17 -11.26
N ASN A 15 9.04 7.15 -11.33
CA ASN A 15 10.44 7.00 -10.92
C ASN A 15 10.90 8.15 -10.02
N ARG A 16 11.00 7.90 -8.71
CA ARG A 16 11.40 8.92 -7.73
C ARG A 16 12.77 9.51 -8.03
N ALA A 17 13.79 8.67 -8.18
CA ALA A 17 15.16 9.14 -8.39
C ALA A 17 15.29 10.10 -9.58
N LYS A 18 14.69 9.74 -10.73
CA LYS A 18 14.74 10.59 -11.93
C LYS A 18 13.97 11.90 -11.74
N ASN A 19 12.79 11.86 -11.12
CA ASN A 19 12.01 13.07 -10.91
C ASN A 19 12.67 13.99 -9.90
N ILE A 20 13.18 13.45 -8.80
CA ILE A 20 13.88 14.25 -7.79
C ILE A 20 15.13 14.90 -8.37
N HIS A 21 15.87 14.22 -9.25
CA HIS A 21 16.94 14.86 -10.04
C HIS A 21 16.41 16.00 -10.93
N PHE A 22 15.31 15.79 -11.66
CA PHE A 22 14.71 16.83 -12.49
C PHE A 22 14.27 18.07 -11.67
N PHE A 23 13.50 17.88 -10.60
CA PHE A 23 13.00 19.00 -9.81
C PHE A 23 14.10 19.70 -8.99
N ARG A 24 15.07 18.97 -8.41
CA ARG A 24 16.15 19.57 -7.63
C ARG A 24 17.26 20.16 -8.49
N GLU A 25 17.84 19.35 -9.38
CA GLU A 25 19.09 19.71 -10.06
C GLU A 25 18.83 20.50 -11.36
N ILE A 26 17.75 20.17 -12.08
CA ILE A 26 17.43 20.87 -13.34
C ILE A 26 16.61 22.13 -13.04
N LEU A 27 15.46 21.98 -12.36
CA LEU A 27 14.62 23.12 -12.04
C LEU A 27 15.19 23.98 -10.89
N GLY A 28 16.05 23.43 -10.03
CA GLY A 28 16.61 24.20 -8.91
C GLY A 28 15.67 24.34 -7.71
N MET A 29 14.65 23.49 -7.60
CA MET A 29 13.72 23.51 -6.47
C MET A 29 14.31 22.81 -5.25
N LYS A 30 13.75 23.11 -4.07
CA LYS A 30 14.13 22.54 -2.78
C LYS A 30 13.01 21.63 -2.27
N VAL A 31 13.39 20.46 -1.75
CA VAL A 31 12.46 19.61 -0.99
C VAL A 31 12.10 20.35 0.29
N LEU A 32 10.80 20.52 0.51
CA LEU A 32 10.25 21.27 1.65
C LEU A 32 9.81 20.34 2.76
N ARG A 33 9.15 19.24 2.38
CA ARG A 33 8.80 18.14 3.27
C ARG A 33 8.62 16.83 2.50
N HIS A 34 8.86 15.72 3.17
CA HIS A 34 8.71 14.37 2.65
C HIS A 34 8.00 13.49 3.67
N GLU A 35 6.95 12.80 3.23
CA GLU A 35 6.10 11.96 4.07
C GLU A 35 5.93 10.59 3.42
N GLU A 36 5.93 9.55 4.24
CA GLU A 36 5.74 8.16 3.81
C GLU A 36 4.47 7.61 4.46
N PHE A 37 3.61 7.04 3.63
CA PHE A 37 2.30 6.53 4.03
C PHE A 37 2.22 5.04 3.74
N THR A 38 1.78 4.26 4.72
CA THR A 38 1.68 2.80 4.63
C THR A 38 0.43 2.32 3.91
N GLN A 39 -0.60 3.16 3.81
CA GLN A 39 -1.91 2.87 3.22
C GLN A 39 -2.34 3.98 2.25
N GLY A 40 -3.37 3.72 1.42
CA GLY A 40 -4.00 4.74 0.59
C GLY A 40 -4.56 5.92 1.39
N CYS A 41 -4.82 7.04 0.72
CA CYS A 41 -5.45 8.21 1.36
C CYS A 41 -6.98 8.12 1.24
N ASP A 42 -7.73 8.33 2.32
CA ASP A 42 -9.21 8.30 2.31
C ASP A 42 -9.84 9.31 1.33
N ALA A 43 -9.15 10.43 1.11
CA ALA A 43 -9.52 11.46 0.12
C ALA A 43 -8.87 11.23 -1.26
N ALA A 44 -8.47 9.99 -1.54
CA ALA A 44 -7.80 9.56 -2.78
C ALA A 44 -6.64 10.48 -3.20
N CYS A 45 -5.89 11.02 -2.23
CA CYS A 45 -4.79 11.97 -2.43
C CYS A 45 -3.71 11.43 -3.37
N ASN A 46 -3.47 10.11 -3.32
CA ASN A 46 -2.52 9.42 -4.18
C ASN A 46 -3.14 8.81 -5.44
N GLY A 47 -4.43 9.07 -5.70
CA GLY A 47 -5.24 8.46 -6.76
C GLY A 47 -5.99 7.21 -6.28
N PRO A 48 -6.48 6.36 -7.20
CA PRO A 48 -7.25 5.16 -6.88
C PRO A 48 -6.37 3.98 -6.40
N TYR A 49 -5.25 4.28 -5.75
CA TYR A 49 -4.21 3.32 -5.41
C TYR A 49 -4.20 3.10 -3.90
N ASP A 50 -4.28 1.84 -3.48
CA ASP A 50 -4.32 1.47 -2.07
C ASP A 50 -2.99 0.89 -1.55
N ASN A 51 -1.92 1.08 -2.31
CA ASN A 51 -0.57 0.67 -1.91
C ASN A 51 0.13 1.77 -1.11
N ARG A 52 1.18 1.38 -0.38
CA ARG A 52 2.16 2.30 0.20
C ARG A 52 2.53 3.39 -0.80
N TRP A 53 2.65 4.63 -0.34
CA TRP A 53 3.01 5.76 -1.19
C TRP A 53 3.84 6.78 -0.40
N SER A 54 4.43 7.73 -1.11
CA SER A 54 5.13 8.86 -0.50
C SER A 54 4.70 10.16 -1.13
N LYS A 55 4.65 11.20 -0.31
CA LYS A 55 4.40 12.58 -0.72
C LYS A 55 5.67 13.39 -0.55
N THR A 56 6.07 14.13 -1.57
CA THR A 56 7.21 15.04 -1.49
C THR A 56 6.79 16.41 -1.99
N MET A 57 6.84 17.41 -1.11
CA MET A 57 6.59 18.79 -1.49
C MET A 57 7.90 19.43 -1.92
N ILE A 58 7.90 20.05 -3.10
CA ILE A 58 9.10 20.65 -3.69
C ILE A 58 8.76 21.97 -4.39
N GLY A 59 9.56 23.00 -4.12
CA GLY A 59 9.32 24.35 -4.65
C GLY A 59 10.50 25.30 -4.41
N TYR A 60 10.32 26.59 -4.69
CA TYR A 60 11.38 27.60 -4.52
C TYR A 60 11.40 28.24 -3.12
N GLY A 61 10.33 28.07 -2.35
CA GLY A 61 10.21 28.61 -1.00
C GLY A 61 9.12 27.92 -0.18
N PRO A 62 8.86 28.39 1.05
CA PRO A 62 7.89 27.78 1.96
C PRO A 62 6.46 27.73 1.38
N GLU A 63 5.74 26.64 1.67
CA GLU A 63 4.34 26.42 1.24
C GLU A 63 3.36 27.49 1.72
N ALA A 64 3.71 28.23 2.78
CA ALA A 64 2.92 29.34 3.30
C ALA A 64 2.88 30.56 2.35
N SER A 65 3.87 30.69 1.45
CA SER A 65 4.01 31.86 0.57
C SER A 65 4.27 31.54 -0.90
N HIS A 66 4.50 30.27 -1.25
CA HIS A 66 4.83 29.83 -2.60
C HIS A 66 3.86 28.75 -3.08
N PHE A 67 3.62 28.74 -4.39
CA PHE A 67 3.02 27.63 -5.09
C PHE A 67 4.06 26.53 -5.34
N VAL A 68 3.80 25.34 -4.85
CA VAL A 68 4.77 24.23 -4.89
C VAL A 68 4.23 23.06 -5.71
N ILE A 69 5.05 22.02 -5.88
CA ILE A 69 4.67 20.79 -6.54
C ILE A 69 4.61 19.69 -5.49
N GLU A 70 3.47 18.98 -5.44
CA GLU A 70 3.33 17.75 -4.68
C GLU A 70 3.68 16.57 -5.59
N LEU A 71 4.75 15.84 -5.26
CA LEU A 71 5.13 14.62 -5.96
C LEU A 71 4.59 13.41 -5.21
N THR A 72 3.65 12.71 -5.83
CA THR A 72 3.08 11.45 -5.34
C THR A 72 3.79 10.28 -6.00
N TYR A 73 4.45 9.45 -5.20
CA TYR A 73 5.00 8.17 -5.66
C TYR A 73 4.25 7.02 -5.03
N ASN A 74 3.63 6.18 -5.85
CA ASN A 74 2.96 4.97 -5.40
C ASN A 74 3.91 3.78 -5.58
N TYR A 75 4.26 3.11 -4.48
CA TYR A 75 5.16 1.97 -4.52
C TYR A 75 4.59 0.85 -5.42
N GLY A 76 5.41 0.40 -6.36
CA GLY A 76 5.03 -0.63 -7.33
C GLY A 76 4.38 -0.11 -8.61
N VAL A 77 3.99 1.18 -8.67
CA VAL A 77 3.52 1.82 -9.90
C VAL A 77 4.71 2.49 -10.60
N LYS A 78 5.13 1.93 -11.73
CA LYS A 78 6.36 2.35 -12.42
C LYS A 78 6.17 3.45 -13.45
N GLU A 79 4.93 3.66 -13.90
CA GLU A 79 4.59 4.62 -14.94
C GLU A 79 3.10 4.99 -14.86
N TYR A 80 2.78 6.18 -15.37
CA TYR A 80 1.41 6.65 -15.52
C TYR A 80 1.17 7.07 -16.97
N ALA A 81 0.11 6.58 -17.57
CA ALA A 81 -0.31 7.05 -18.89
C ALA A 81 -0.70 8.53 -18.79
N LEU A 82 0.03 9.40 -19.51
CA LEU A 82 -0.20 10.83 -19.56
C LEU A 82 -1.36 11.17 -20.48
N GLY A 83 -2.24 12.04 -20.01
CA GLY A 83 -3.35 12.58 -20.76
C GLY A 83 -2.97 13.80 -21.60
N ASN A 84 -3.98 14.50 -22.11
CA ASN A 84 -3.87 15.86 -22.65
C ASN A 84 -4.59 16.89 -21.75
N ASP A 85 -4.96 16.52 -20.52
CA ASP A 85 -5.67 17.37 -19.56
C ASP A 85 -4.77 18.45 -18.94
N PHE A 86 -3.57 18.05 -18.50
CA PHE A 86 -2.55 18.98 -18.03
C PHE A 86 -1.78 19.60 -19.20
N ALA A 87 -1.96 20.90 -19.44
CA ALA A 87 -1.33 21.59 -20.56
C ALA A 87 0.11 22.04 -20.24
N GLY A 88 0.41 22.38 -18.99
CA GLY A 88 1.79 22.65 -18.54
C GLY A 88 1.91 23.54 -17.31
N LEU A 89 3.09 23.48 -16.68
CA LEU A 89 3.55 24.38 -15.63
C LEU A 89 4.40 25.49 -16.25
N THR A 90 4.22 26.75 -15.87
CA THR A 90 5.10 27.86 -16.30
C THR A 90 5.93 28.39 -15.14
N ILE A 91 7.25 28.48 -15.35
CA ILE A 91 8.22 28.98 -14.38
C ILE A 91 9.04 30.10 -15.02
N ALA A 92 9.21 31.21 -14.32
CA ALA A 92 10.09 32.31 -14.73
C ALA A 92 11.47 32.12 -14.08
N SER A 93 12.48 31.74 -14.84
CA SER A 93 13.87 31.67 -14.36
C SER A 93 14.84 31.48 -15.53
N PRO A 94 15.82 32.38 -15.73
CA PRO A 94 16.85 32.17 -16.74
C PRO A 94 17.79 31.02 -16.38
N GLU A 95 18.00 30.76 -15.09
CA GLU A 95 18.98 29.81 -14.58
C GLU A 95 18.60 28.34 -14.83
N ILE A 96 17.30 28.05 -14.98
CA ILE A 96 16.83 26.68 -15.28
C ILE A 96 17.40 26.20 -16.62
N LEU A 97 17.44 27.09 -17.63
CA LEU A 97 17.98 26.73 -18.94
C LEU A 97 19.50 26.51 -18.89
N GLU A 98 20.20 27.29 -18.06
CA GLU A 98 21.63 27.11 -17.83
C GLU A 98 21.93 25.77 -17.13
N ARG A 99 21.20 25.44 -16.05
CA ARG A 99 21.30 24.16 -15.35
C ARG A 99 20.96 22.99 -16.28
N ALA A 100 19.87 23.09 -17.05
CA ALA A 100 19.49 22.06 -18.01
C ALA A 100 20.60 21.79 -19.02
N ARG A 101 21.19 22.83 -19.62
CA ARG A 101 22.32 22.68 -20.56
C ARG A 101 23.56 22.10 -19.87
N ALA A 102 23.90 22.56 -18.67
CA ALA A 102 25.05 22.06 -17.90
C ALA A 102 24.92 20.57 -17.54
N HIS A 103 23.70 20.11 -17.25
CA HIS A 103 23.40 18.71 -16.97
C HIS A 103 23.10 17.86 -18.22
N GLY A 104 23.15 18.45 -19.43
CA GLY A 104 22.80 17.77 -20.67
C GLY A 104 21.33 17.34 -20.75
N TYR A 105 20.44 18.03 -20.04
CA TYR A 105 19.01 17.74 -20.03
C TYR A 105 18.35 18.29 -21.31
N PRO A 106 17.46 17.53 -21.98
CA PRO A 106 16.81 17.99 -23.21
C PRO A 106 15.97 19.25 -23.01
N VAL A 107 16.17 20.25 -23.87
CA VAL A 107 15.40 21.49 -23.92
C VAL A 107 14.85 21.69 -25.34
N GLU A 108 13.53 21.85 -25.45
CA GLU A 108 12.88 22.31 -26.67
C GLU A 108 12.90 23.85 -26.65
N GLU A 109 13.90 24.44 -27.32
CA GLU A 109 14.11 25.90 -27.32
C GLU A 109 12.91 26.63 -27.95
N GLY A 110 12.38 27.62 -27.23
CA GLY A 110 11.34 28.50 -27.74
C GLY A 110 11.89 29.47 -28.79
N ALA A 111 11.02 29.96 -29.68
CA ALA A 111 11.38 31.11 -30.53
C ALA A 111 11.68 32.35 -29.64
N THR A 112 12.37 33.36 -30.19
CA THR A 112 12.71 34.59 -29.45
C THR A 112 11.46 35.20 -28.80
N GLY A 113 11.48 35.33 -27.46
CA GLY A 113 10.35 35.84 -26.68
C GLY A 113 9.24 34.81 -26.36
N GLN A 114 9.42 33.53 -26.70
CA GLN A 114 8.54 32.43 -26.32
C GLN A 114 9.20 31.55 -25.24
N PRO A 115 8.41 30.91 -24.35
CA PRO A 115 8.94 30.00 -23.35
C PRO A 115 9.62 28.78 -23.99
N SER A 116 10.72 28.33 -23.40
CA SER A 116 11.32 27.03 -23.74
C SER A 116 10.62 25.90 -23.00
N LEU A 117 10.57 24.70 -23.57
CA LEU A 117 9.86 23.56 -22.98
C LEU A 117 10.85 22.50 -22.50
N LEU A 118 10.70 22.12 -21.23
CA LEU A 118 11.30 20.93 -20.64
C LEU A 118 10.20 19.92 -20.35
N ARG A 119 10.55 18.63 -20.40
CA ARG A 119 9.66 17.54 -20.00
C ARG A 119 10.23 16.85 -18.78
N SER A 120 9.42 16.61 -17.77
CA SER A 120 9.82 15.74 -16.66
C SER A 120 10.04 14.30 -17.15
N PRO A 121 10.66 13.43 -16.35
CA PRO A 121 10.82 12.01 -16.69
C PRO A 121 9.51 11.27 -17.00
N ASP A 122 8.39 11.67 -16.38
CA ASP A 122 7.05 11.11 -16.65
C ASP A 122 6.28 11.91 -17.73
N GLY A 123 6.92 12.90 -18.37
CA GLY A 123 6.39 13.61 -19.54
C GLY A 123 5.64 14.92 -19.26
N TYR A 124 5.53 15.35 -17.99
CA TYR A 124 4.88 16.61 -17.64
C TYR A 124 5.62 17.80 -18.25
N ARG A 125 4.86 18.73 -18.85
CA ARG A 125 5.40 19.89 -19.58
C ARG A 125 5.71 21.04 -18.63
N VAL A 126 6.94 21.55 -18.67
CA VAL A 126 7.39 22.72 -17.92
C VAL A 126 7.90 23.77 -18.90
N PHE A 127 7.15 24.87 -19.02
CA PHE A 127 7.50 26.04 -19.82
C PHE A 127 8.34 27.00 -18.99
N VAL A 128 9.56 27.26 -19.44
CA VAL A 128 10.52 28.15 -18.78
C VAL A 128 10.55 29.48 -19.53
N VAL A 129 10.19 30.54 -18.83
CA VAL A 129 10.30 31.91 -19.29
C VAL A 129 11.66 32.46 -18.80
N PRO A 130 12.56 32.90 -19.69
CA PRO A 130 13.89 33.36 -19.32
C PRO A 130 13.87 34.80 -18.76
N GLU A 131 13.02 35.04 -17.76
CA GLU A 131 12.86 36.31 -17.08
C GLU A 131 13.32 36.18 -15.62
N PRO A 132 14.12 37.13 -15.11
CA PRO A 132 14.52 37.12 -13.71
C PRO A 132 13.31 37.43 -12.81
N THR A 133 13.20 36.70 -11.71
CA THR A 133 12.24 37.00 -10.63
C THR A 133 12.89 37.88 -9.57
N ALA A 134 12.08 38.73 -8.93
CA ALA A 134 12.53 39.41 -7.72
C ALA A 134 12.92 38.38 -6.64
N PRO A 135 13.86 38.69 -5.72
CA PRO A 135 14.40 37.72 -4.77
C PRO A 135 13.35 36.97 -3.92
N ASP A 136 12.24 37.62 -3.57
CA ASP A 136 11.16 37.06 -2.75
C ASP A 136 9.90 36.70 -3.56
N ALA A 137 9.95 36.80 -4.89
CA ALA A 137 8.83 36.46 -5.76
C ALA A 137 8.90 34.98 -6.17
N ASP A 138 7.76 34.30 -6.07
CA ASP A 138 7.66 32.91 -6.53
C ASP A 138 7.94 32.79 -8.03
N PRO A 139 8.95 32.00 -8.45
CA PRO A 139 9.22 31.71 -9.85
C PRO A 139 8.09 30.92 -10.53
N VAL A 140 7.30 30.15 -9.78
CA VAL A 140 6.14 29.42 -10.35
C VAL A 140 5.00 30.40 -10.60
N ARG A 141 4.63 30.57 -11.88
CA ARG A 141 3.66 31.60 -12.28
C ARG A 141 2.28 31.05 -12.61
N ARG A 142 2.24 29.86 -13.22
CA ARG A 142 1.01 29.39 -13.85
C ARG A 142 0.92 27.88 -13.98
N VAL A 143 -0.28 27.36 -13.76
CA VAL A 143 -0.70 26.02 -14.19
C VAL A 143 -1.73 26.18 -15.31
N ALA A 144 -1.55 25.44 -16.40
CA ALA A 144 -2.47 25.43 -17.52
C ALA A 144 -3.20 24.09 -17.63
N LEU A 145 -4.53 24.13 -17.76
CA LEU A 145 -5.41 22.98 -17.94
C LEU A 145 -6.19 23.12 -19.24
N ASN A 146 -6.34 22.02 -19.97
CA ASN A 146 -7.16 21.96 -21.18
C ASN A 146 -8.63 21.68 -20.81
N VAL A 147 -9.56 22.38 -21.45
CA VAL A 147 -11.01 22.25 -21.22
C VAL A 147 -11.75 22.08 -22.54
N THR A 148 -12.88 21.39 -22.51
CA THR A 148 -13.73 21.15 -23.70
C THR A 148 -14.67 22.31 -23.99
N ASP A 149 -15.05 23.09 -22.98
CA ASP A 149 -15.89 24.28 -23.13
C ASP A 149 -15.40 25.38 -22.18
N LEU A 150 -14.74 26.38 -22.75
CA LEU A 150 -14.17 27.50 -22.01
C LEU A 150 -15.24 28.40 -21.39
N VAL A 151 -16.41 28.55 -22.01
CA VAL A 151 -17.50 29.35 -21.46
C VAL A 151 -18.04 28.68 -20.19
N ARG A 152 -18.31 27.38 -20.28
CA ARG A 152 -18.75 26.57 -19.13
C ARG A 152 -17.70 26.53 -18.02
N SER A 153 -16.43 26.40 -18.39
CA SER A 153 -15.34 26.38 -17.42
C SER A 153 -15.14 27.73 -16.74
N ARG A 154 -15.25 28.85 -17.49
CA ARG A 154 -15.24 30.19 -16.90
C ARG A 154 -16.40 30.40 -15.95
N HIS A 155 -17.61 29.94 -16.29
CA HIS A 155 -18.75 30.01 -15.40
C HIS A 155 -18.50 29.27 -14.07
N TYR A 156 -17.93 28.07 -14.15
CA TYR A 156 -17.58 27.30 -12.96
C TYR A 156 -16.50 28.01 -12.11
N TRP A 157 -15.35 28.32 -12.71
CA TRP A 157 -14.21 28.84 -11.97
C TRP A 157 -14.36 30.31 -11.55
N ALA A 158 -14.88 31.17 -12.43
CA ALA A 158 -15.01 32.60 -12.16
C ALA A 158 -16.34 32.98 -11.51
N ASP A 159 -17.47 32.40 -11.94
CA ASP A 159 -18.77 32.82 -11.39
C ASP A 159 -19.16 32.01 -10.14
N THR A 160 -18.93 30.69 -10.15
CA THR A 160 -19.29 29.81 -9.01
C THR A 160 -18.22 29.82 -7.92
N LEU A 161 -16.97 29.55 -8.28
CA LEU A 161 -15.84 29.57 -7.34
C LEU A 161 -15.25 30.97 -7.11
N THR A 162 -15.75 32.00 -7.82
CA THR A 162 -15.39 33.41 -7.62
C THR A 162 -13.90 33.75 -7.85
N MET A 163 -13.19 32.98 -8.68
CA MET A 163 -11.85 33.39 -9.13
C MET A 163 -11.92 34.63 -10.01
N VAL A 164 -10.94 35.52 -9.88
CA VAL A 164 -10.90 36.78 -10.61
C VAL A 164 -10.15 36.61 -11.93
N PRO A 165 -10.74 36.98 -13.08
CA PRO A 165 -10.01 37.02 -14.34
C PRO A 165 -8.83 37.99 -14.30
N THR A 166 -7.67 37.58 -14.83
CA THR A 166 -6.45 38.39 -14.86
C THR A 166 -5.91 38.60 -16.27
N GLY A 167 -5.32 39.79 -16.51
CA GLY A 167 -4.79 40.19 -17.81
C GLY A 167 -5.85 40.61 -18.83
N ASN A 168 -5.40 41.09 -20.00
CA ASN A 168 -6.29 41.48 -21.10
C ASN A 168 -6.65 40.25 -21.94
N ALA A 169 -7.94 39.97 -22.09
CA ALA A 169 -8.50 38.87 -22.88
C ALA A 169 -8.25 39.06 -24.39
N THR A 170 -7.01 38.78 -24.82
CA THR A 170 -6.59 38.91 -26.23
C THR A 170 -6.73 37.60 -27.01
N ASP A 171 -6.72 36.45 -26.32
CA ASP A 171 -6.90 35.12 -26.91
C ASP A 171 -8.30 34.58 -26.54
N PRO A 172 -9.20 34.38 -27.53
CA PRO A 172 -10.56 33.87 -27.27
C PRO A 172 -10.56 32.41 -26.79
N ASN A 173 -9.45 31.68 -26.97
CA ASN A 173 -9.33 30.27 -26.59
C ASN A 173 -8.64 30.09 -25.22
N ARG A 174 -8.41 31.18 -24.46
CA ARG A 174 -7.78 31.11 -23.14
C ARG A 174 -8.49 31.97 -22.11
N ALA A 175 -8.43 31.53 -20.86
CA ALA A 175 -8.84 32.33 -19.72
C ALA A 175 -7.85 32.20 -18.57
N ASN A 176 -7.37 33.34 -18.07
CA ASN A 176 -6.48 33.40 -16.91
C ASN A 176 -7.29 33.81 -15.69
N LEU A 177 -7.19 33.04 -14.62
CA LEU A 177 -7.95 33.21 -13.38
C LEU A 177 -7.00 33.18 -12.18
N SER A 178 -7.30 33.96 -11.15
CA SER A 178 -6.48 34.06 -9.94
C SER A 178 -7.31 34.49 -8.73
N TYR A 179 -6.89 34.06 -7.54
CA TYR A 179 -7.39 34.59 -6.27
C TYR A 179 -6.46 35.67 -5.66
N ASP A 180 -5.23 35.79 -6.15
CA ASP A 180 -4.15 36.55 -5.52
C ASP A 180 -3.60 37.69 -6.39
N GLN A 181 -4.49 38.31 -7.19
CA GLN A 181 -4.17 39.41 -8.10
C GLN A 181 -3.14 39.05 -9.17
N GLY A 182 -3.09 37.78 -9.57
CA GLY A 182 -2.23 37.28 -10.64
C GLY A 182 -0.80 36.96 -10.22
N LYS A 183 -0.52 36.83 -8.91
CA LYS A 183 0.77 36.28 -8.45
C LYS A 183 0.91 34.83 -8.89
N PHE A 184 -0.16 34.04 -8.74
CA PHE A 184 -0.35 32.74 -9.37
C PHE A 184 -1.57 32.78 -10.30
N VAL A 185 -1.46 32.12 -11.46
CA VAL A 185 -2.50 32.06 -12.49
C VAL A 185 -2.90 30.62 -12.79
N LEU A 186 -4.20 30.34 -12.75
CA LEU A 186 -4.79 29.18 -13.42
C LEU A 186 -5.18 29.59 -14.84
N GLU A 187 -4.58 28.97 -15.85
CA GLU A 187 -4.93 29.18 -17.26
C GLU A 187 -5.79 28.02 -17.76
N LEU A 188 -6.97 28.34 -18.27
CA LEU A 188 -7.85 27.41 -18.97
C LEU A 188 -7.63 27.56 -20.47
N ARG A 189 -7.37 26.47 -21.17
CA ARG A 189 -7.15 26.44 -22.62
C ARG A 189 -8.24 25.62 -23.31
N GLN A 190 -8.98 26.24 -24.21
CA GLN A 190 -9.95 25.56 -25.05
C GLN A 190 -9.22 24.54 -25.95
N LEU A 191 -9.67 23.29 -25.95
CA LEU A 191 -9.21 22.29 -26.92
C LEU A 191 -9.71 22.63 -28.33
N ASP A 192 -8.89 22.32 -29.33
CA ASP A 192 -9.24 22.49 -30.74
C ASP A 192 -10.44 21.63 -31.13
N ALA A 193 -11.23 22.09 -32.09
CA ALA A 193 -12.40 21.37 -32.57
C ALA A 193 -12.04 19.93 -33.02
N GLY A 194 -12.74 18.95 -32.44
CA GLY A 194 -12.52 17.52 -32.71
C GLY A 194 -11.51 16.83 -31.80
N GLN A 195 -10.81 17.54 -30.91
CA GLN A 195 -9.98 16.93 -29.87
C GLN A 195 -10.82 16.60 -28.63
N ALA A 196 -10.78 15.33 -28.21
CA ALA A 196 -11.37 14.91 -26.94
C ALA A 196 -10.38 15.16 -25.79
N LEU A 197 -10.92 15.54 -24.64
CA LEU A 197 -10.17 15.59 -23.39
C LEU A 197 -9.93 14.16 -22.88
N ASN A 198 -8.69 13.82 -22.59
CA ASN A 198 -8.24 12.55 -22.04
C ASN A 198 -7.37 12.82 -20.82
N ARG A 199 -7.89 12.50 -19.63
CA ARG A 199 -7.15 12.63 -18.36
C ARG A 199 -6.20 11.45 -18.07
N ALA A 200 -6.40 10.33 -18.76
CA ALA A 200 -5.65 9.08 -18.59
C ALA A 200 -5.44 8.71 -17.10
N LYS A 201 -4.23 8.34 -16.69
CA LYS A 201 -3.92 7.92 -15.30
C LYS A 201 -2.98 8.86 -14.56
N ALA A 202 -2.28 9.72 -15.28
CA ALA A 202 -1.32 10.69 -14.73
C ALA A 202 -1.97 12.03 -14.33
N TYR A 203 -3.30 12.14 -14.43
CA TYR A 203 -4.04 13.34 -14.03
C TYR A 203 -3.66 13.78 -12.62
N GLY A 204 -3.52 15.09 -12.46
CA GLY A 204 -3.20 15.74 -11.21
C GLY A 204 -4.41 16.32 -10.51
N ARG A 205 -4.12 17.10 -9.48
CA ARG A 205 -5.07 17.86 -8.67
C ARG A 205 -4.45 19.21 -8.33
N ILE A 206 -5.21 20.30 -8.42
CA ILE A 206 -4.79 21.61 -7.92
C ILE A 206 -5.38 21.84 -6.53
N ALA A 207 -4.61 22.42 -5.62
CA ALA A 207 -5.03 22.68 -4.26
C ALA A 207 -5.05 24.17 -3.92
N PHE A 208 -6.06 24.58 -3.16
CA PHE A 208 -6.25 25.91 -2.63
C PHE A 208 -6.53 25.84 -1.12
N ALA A 209 -5.94 26.74 -0.34
CA ALA A 209 -6.32 26.95 1.04
C ALA A 209 -7.40 28.02 1.14
N VAL A 210 -8.36 27.80 2.03
CA VAL A 210 -9.40 28.76 2.40
C VAL A 210 -9.57 28.73 3.92
N PRO A 211 -10.03 29.81 4.57
CA PRO A 211 -10.36 29.75 5.99
C PRO A 211 -11.32 28.60 6.30
N TYR A 212 -11.15 27.97 7.46
CA TYR A 212 -11.93 26.80 7.87
C TYR A 212 -13.44 27.03 7.71
N ASP A 213 -13.96 28.19 8.12
CA ASP A 213 -15.37 28.55 8.04
C ASP A 213 -15.90 28.79 6.62
N VAL A 214 -15.02 28.91 5.63
CA VAL A 214 -15.40 29.13 4.22
C VAL A 214 -15.68 27.79 3.50
N GLN A 215 -15.08 26.67 3.91
CA GLN A 215 -15.26 25.39 3.19
C GLN A 215 -16.72 24.91 3.11
N PRO A 216 -17.55 24.98 4.18
CA PRO A 216 -18.97 24.63 4.09
C PRO A 216 -19.74 25.47 3.09
N ARG A 217 -19.39 26.75 2.93
CA ARG A 217 -20.00 27.63 1.93
C ARG A 217 -19.64 27.20 0.51
N ILE A 218 -18.42 26.71 0.28
CA ILE A 218 -18.01 26.19 -1.03
C ILE A 218 -18.81 24.93 -1.35
N ASP A 219 -18.95 24.02 -0.38
CA ASP A 219 -19.76 22.81 -0.50
C ASP A 219 -21.22 23.15 -0.90
N GLU A 220 -21.87 24.07 -0.18
CA GLU A 220 -23.22 24.55 -0.50
C GLU A 220 -23.33 25.19 -1.90
N LEU A 221 -22.35 26.00 -2.30
CA LEU A 221 -22.33 26.64 -3.62
C LEU A 221 -22.26 25.60 -4.74
N ILE A 222 -21.42 24.58 -4.59
CA ILE A 222 -21.27 23.51 -5.56
C ILE A 222 -22.52 22.64 -5.63
N GLN A 223 -23.10 22.27 -4.49
CA GLN A 223 -24.37 21.53 -4.44
C GLN A 223 -25.49 22.31 -5.14
N LYS A 224 -25.60 23.62 -4.88
CA LYS A 224 -26.61 24.49 -5.51
C LYS A 224 -26.39 24.65 -7.01
N ALA A 225 -25.14 24.66 -7.46
CA ALA A 225 -24.79 24.69 -8.87
C ALA A 225 -24.90 23.31 -9.56
N ASN A 226 -25.32 22.27 -8.82
CA ASN A 226 -25.33 20.87 -9.28
C ASN A 226 -23.95 20.42 -9.81
N GLY A 227 -22.89 20.92 -9.18
CA GLY A 227 -21.51 20.56 -9.50
C GLY A 227 -21.08 19.27 -8.80
N THR A 228 -19.92 18.74 -9.20
CA THR A 228 -19.46 17.43 -8.72
C THR A 228 -18.59 17.57 -7.48
N ILE A 229 -19.02 16.94 -6.38
CA ILE A 229 -18.23 16.74 -5.16
C ILE A 229 -17.72 15.31 -5.19
N LEU A 230 -16.40 15.15 -5.29
CA LEU A 230 -15.74 13.84 -5.28
C LEU A 230 -15.54 13.33 -3.85
N THR A 231 -15.25 14.23 -2.92
CA THR A 231 -15.08 13.91 -1.51
C THR A 231 -15.73 15.03 -0.71
N PRO A 232 -16.82 14.76 0.02
CA PRO A 232 -17.40 15.71 0.96
C PRO A 232 -16.40 16.15 2.03
N LEU A 233 -16.78 17.13 2.85
CA LEU A 233 -15.93 17.60 3.94
C LEU A 233 -15.47 16.44 4.83
N ILE A 234 -14.16 16.19 4.83
CA ILE A 234 -13.52 15.11 5.60
C ILE A 234 -12.26 15.64 6.28
N SER A 235 -11.98 15.15 7.49
CA SER A 235 -10.73 15.43 8.19
C SER A 235 -9.70 14.35 7.86
N LEU A 236 -8.48 14.75 7.55
CA LEU A 236 -7.37 13.90 7.18
C LEU A 236 -6.22 14.11 8.15
N ASP A 237 -5.77 13.00 8.73
CA ASP A 237 -4.60 12.98 9.58
C ASP A 237 -3.34 12.74 8.75
N THR A 238 -2.27 13.47 9.09
CA THR A 238 -0.92 13.15 8.61
C THR A 238 -0.09 12.73 9.83
N PRO A 239 0.55 11.54 9.83
CA PRO A 239 1.25 11.03 11.00
C PRO A 239 2.24 12.04 11.60
N GLY A 240 2.05 12.38 12.88
CA GLY A 240 2.90 13.33 13.61
C GLY A 240 2.73 14.80 13.21
N LYS A 241 1.69 15.15 12.43
CA LYS A 241 1.40 16.53 12.00
C LYS A 241 -0.06 16.90 12.26
N ALA A 242 -0.39 18.16 11.99
CA ALA A 242 -1.75 18.68 12.17
C ALA A 242 -2.75 17.99 11.24
N THR A 243 -3.93 17.66 11.79
CA THR A 243 -5.11 17.25 11.03
C THR A 243 -5.61 18.42 10.18
N VAL A 244 -6.01 18.14 8.94
CA VAL A 244 -6.59 19.13 8.03
C VAL A 244 -7.95 18.67 7.56
N ARG A 245 -8.88 19.58 7.33
CA ARG A 245 -10.15 19.30 6.67
C ARG A 245 -10.07 19.65 5.20
N VAL A 246 -10.54 18.75 4.34
CA VAL A 246 -10.56 18.95 2.90
C VAL A 246 -11.95 18.78 2.31
N LEU A 247 -12.19 19.46 1.18
CA LEU A 247 -13.29 19.28 0.26
C LEU A 247 -12.69 19.03 -1.13
N ILE A 248 -13.08 17.95 -1.81
CA ILE A 248 -12.58 17.64 -3.16
C ILE A 248 -13.70 17.72 -4.17
N LEU A 249 -13.46 18.52 -5.19
CA LEU A 249 -14.39 18.80 -6.27
C LEU A 249 -13.84 18.28 -7.61
N ALA A 250 -14.74 18.12 -8.57
CA ALA A 250 -14.38 18.04 -9.98
C ALA A 250 -15.02 19.23 -10.72
N ASP A 251 -14.23 19.89 -11.56
CA ASP A 251 -14.74 20.89 -12.49
C ASP A 251 -15.55 20.22 -13.63
N PRO A 252 -16.18 20.98 -14.55
CA PRO A 252 -17.03 20.43 -15.61
C PRO A 252 -16.32 19.47 -16.57
N ASP A 253 -15.00 19.49 -16.59
CA ASP A 253 -14.12 18.67 -17.42
C ASP A 253 -13.43 17.55 -16.62
N GLY A 254 -13.79 17.45 -15.33
CA GLY A 254 -13.31 16.41 -14.42
C GLY A 254 -12.00 16.76 -13.74
N HIS A 255 -11.43 17.96 -13.91
CA HIS A 255 -10.20 18.36 -13.23
C HIS A 255 -10.43 18.42 -11.73
N GLU A 256 -9.54 17.78 -10.96
CA GLU A 256 -9.70 17.68 -9.51
C GLU A 256 -9.20 18.93 -8.79
N ILE A 257 -9.96 19.36 -7.79
CA ILE A 257 -9.69 20.55 -6.99
C ILE A 257 -9.77 20.18 -5.52
N CYS A 258 -8.73 20.49 -4.74
CA CYS A 258 -8.75 20.35 -3.28
C CYS A 258 -8.90 21.73 -2.64
N PHE A 259 -9.92 21.92 -1.81
CA PHE A 259 -9.99 23.03 -0.86
C PHE A 259 -9.66 22.52 0.54
N VAL A 260 -8.54 22.96 1.09
CA VAL A 260 -8.09 22.63 2.45
C VAL A 260 -8.26 23.82 3.38
N ASP A 261 -8.47 23.59 4.67
CA ASP A 261 -8.51 24.69 5.65
C ASP A 261 -7.10 25.31 5.84
N GLU A 262 -7.03 26.63 5.77
CA GLU A 262 -5.78 27.41 5.86
C GLU A 262 -5.12 27.24 7.23
N GLU A 263 -5.91 27.14 8.29
CA GLU A 263 -5.46 27.04 9.67
C GLU A 263 -4.71 25.72 9.91
N GLY A 264 -5.33 24.58 9.58
CA GLY A 264 -4.71 23.26 9.65
C GLY A 264 -3.57 23.12 8.66
N PHE A 265 -3.74 23.59 7.41
CA PHE A 265 -2.69 23.49 6.39
C PHE A 265 -1.43 24.27 6.78
N SER A 266 -1.56 25.45 7.38
CA SER A 266 -0.42 26.24 7.86
C SER A 266 0.40 25.50 8.91
N ALA A 267 -0.24 24.74 9.80
CA ALA A 267 0.43 23.91 10.79
C ALA A 267 1.04 22.63 10.16
N LEU A 268 0.38 22.05 9.17
CA LEU A 268 0.84 20.85 8.46
C LEU A 268 2.08 21.12 7.56
N SER A 269 2.09 22.28 6.90
CA SER A 269 3.02 22.60 5.81
C SER A 269 4.33 23.29 6.25
N VAL A 270 4.65 23.20 7.55
CA VAL A 270 5.92 23.68 8.09
C VAL A 270 7.08 22.96 7.42
N LEU A 271 8.08 23.73 7.00
CA LEU A 271 9.32 23.22 6.41
C LEU A 271 9.98 22.19 7.34
N ASP A 272 10.32 21.03 6.80
CA ASP A 272 11.09 20.01 7.49
C ASP A 272 12.53 19.99 6.96
N PRO A 273 13.52 20.48 7.75
CA PRO A 273 14.93 20.51 7.34
C PRO A 273 15.51 19.12 7.00
N ASP A 274 15.00 18.06 7.64
CA ASP A 274 15.53 16.70 7.48
C ASP A 274 14.94 15.96 6.28
N SER A 275 13.95 16.56 5.60
CA SER A 275 13.21 15.92 4.53
C SER A 275 14.05 15.55 3.31
N ASN A 276 15.14 16.27 3.02
CA ASN A 276 16.08 15.85 1.96
C ASN A 276 16.75 14.51 2.31
N ALA A 277 17.28 14.39 3.52
CA ALA A 277 17.93 13.16 3.97
C ALA A 277 16.93 12.00 4.08
N ALA A 278 15.70 12.28 4.53
CA ALA A 278 14.63 11.30 4.58
C ALA A 278 14.27 10.77 3.17
N LEU A 279 14.05 11.68 2.21
CA LEU A 279 13.75 11.31 0.84
C LEU A 279 14.89 10.50 0.20
N ASP A 280 16.13 10.95 0.32
CA ASP A 280 17.30 10.28 -0.27
C ASP A 280 17.47 8.86 0.31
N LYS A 281 17.18 8.67 1.60
CA LYS A 281 17.16 7.35 2.26
C LYS A 281 16.13 6.41 1.62
N TYR A 282 14.96 6.89 1.22
CA TYR A 282 13.94 6.05 0.57
C TYR A 282 14.24 5.81 -0.92
N ILE A 283 14.76 6.81 -1.63
CA ILE A 283 15.26 6.64 -3.00
C ILE A 283 16.35 5.55 -3.05
N ALA A 284 17.25 5.52 -2.08
CA ALA A 284 18.30 4.49 -2.01
C ALA A 284 17.74 3.06 -1.80
N LYS A 285 16.53 2.94 -1.27
CA LYS A 285 15.84 1.65 -1.09
C LYS A 285 15.02 1.24 -2.30
N ASP A 286 14.76 2.14 -3.24
CA ASP A 286 13.99 1.82 -4.43
C ASP A 286 14.73 0.80 -5.29
N PRO A 287 14.01 -0.15 -5.93
CA PRO A 287 14.62 -1.06 -6.88
C PRO A 287 15.27 -0.26 -8.02
N MET A 288 16.60 -0.17 -8.04
CA MET A 288 17.29 0.47 -9.15
C MET A 288 17.26 -0.46 -10.36
N PRO A 289 16.69 -0.05 -11.50
CA PRO A 289 16.89 -0.80 -12.73
C PRO A 289 18.38 -0.73 -13.11
N CYS A 290 18.97 -1.89 -13.45
CA CYS A 290 20.34 -1.94 -13.95
C CYS A 290 20.47 -1.05 -15.19
N ARG A 291 21.36 -0.05 -15.15
CA ARG A 291 21.55 0.95 -16.22
C ARG A 291 21.92 0.33 -17.58
N THR A 292 22.35 -0.93 -17.61
CA THR A 292 22.78 -1.63 -18.83
C THR A 292 21.73 -2.57 -19.42
N CYS A 293 20.75 -3.05 -18.63
CA CYS A 293 19.81 -4.09 -19.12
C CYS A 293 18.35 -3.91 -18.70
N GLY A 294 18.02 -2.88 -17.91
CA GLY A 294 16.64 -2.57 -17.53
C GLY A 294 15.93 -3.62 -16.65
N LYS A 295 16.65 -4.65 -16.18
CA LYS A 295 16.12 -5.66 -15.25
C LYS A 295 16.56 -5.38 -13.80
N ASP A 296 15.70 -5.76 -12.86
CA ASP A 296 15.91 -5.64 -11.42
C ASP A 296 17.16 -6.44 -11.00
N CYS A 297 18.25 -5.75 -10.66
CA CYS A 297 19.45 -6.41 -10.14
C CYS A 297 19.21 -6.82 -8.67
N LYS A 298 18.79 -8.07 -8.45
CA LYS A 298 18.75 -8.72 -7.13
C LYS A 298 20.13 -8.95 -6.48
N CYS A 299 21.22 -8.47 -7.08
CA CYS A 299 22.58 -8.85 -6.67
C CYS A 299 23.15 -8.11 -5.45
N LEU A 300 22.50 -7.10 -4.88
CA LEU A 300 23.08 -6.34 -3.75
C LEU A 300 22.80 -6.92 -2.35
N ARG A 301 22.14 -8.08 -2.22
CA ARG A 301 21.86 -8.69 -0.89
C ARG A 301 22.65 -9.96 -0.55
N MET A 302 23.67 -10.35 -1.33
CA MET A 302 24.45 -11.57 -1.09
C MET A 302 25.95 -11.38 -0.84
N MET A 303 26.45 -10.16 -0.65
CA MET A 303 27.88 -9.94 -0.40
C MET A 303 28.15 -9.17 0.90
N SER A 304 28.02 -9.85 2.05
CA SER A 304 28.80 -9.50 3.25
C SER A 304 29.61 -10.68 3.81
N LYS A 305 29.72 -11.79 3.08
CA LYS A 305 30.64 -12.89 3.44
C LYS A 305 31.46 -13.29 2.21
N ARG A 306 32.76 -13.00 2.30
CA ARG A 306 33.90 -13.38 1.41
C ARG A 306 34.31 -12.35 0.35
N SER A 307 35.31 -11.54 0.73
CA SER A 307 36.55 -11.28 -0.02
C SER A 307 36.51 -11.24 -1.56
N CYS A 308 35.75 -10.30 -2.13
CA CYS A 308 36.03 -9.75 -3.46
C CYS A 308 35.86 -8.22 -3.38
N GLY A 309 36.93 -7.47 -3.61
CA GLY A 309 36.92 -6.01 -3.59
C GLY A 309 36.29 -5.46 -4.87
N CYS A 310 35.08 -4.90 -4.75
CA CYS A 310 34.53 -3.98 -5.74
C CYS A 310 34.50 -2.57 -5.12
N ARG A 311 35.21 -1.62 -5.74
CA ARG A 311 35.11 -0.19 -5.39
C ARG A 311 33.88 0.45 -6.06
N PRO A 312 33.34 1.56 -5.51
CA PRO A 312 32.25 2.30 -6.13
C PRO A 312 32.66 2.81 -7.52
N CYS A 313 31.75 2.72 -8.49
CA CYS A 313 31.96 3.29 -9.82
C CYS A 313 31.85 4.82 -9.75
N ASP A 314 32.98 5.51 -9.69
CA ASP A 314 33.05 6.92 -10.07
C ASP A 314 32.89 7.06 -11.59
N SER A 315 32.31 8.19 -11.97
CA SER A 315 31.86 8.60 -13.30
C SER A 315 32.81 8.23 -14.46
N GLY A 316 32.30 7.46 -15.43
CA GLY A 316 32.82 7.41 -16.80
C GLY A 316 33.44 6.06 -17.23
N CYS A 317 32.62 5.04 -17.48
CA CYS A 317 33.05 3.85 -18.24
C CYS A 317 31.87 3.25 -19.05
N THR A 318 32.03 3.17 -20.37
CA THR A 318 31.17 2.41 -21.30
C THR A 318 31.67 0.97 -21.36
N CYS A 319 30.93 0.00 -20.81
CA CYS A 319 31.24 -1.42 -20.98
C CYS A 319 30.52 -1.99 -22.20
N SER A 320 31.29 -2.38 -23.22
CA SER A 320 30.82 -3.21 -24.33
C SER A 320 30.85 -4.68 -23.91
N CYS A 321 29.71 -5.37 -23.98
CA CYS A 321 29.64 -6.81 -23.75
C CYS A 321 30.07 -7.55 -25.00
N ASN A 322 31.26 -8.17 -24.99
CA ASN A 322 31.61 -9.21 -25.94
C ASN A 322 31.54 -10.58 -25.25
N THR A 323 30.68 -11.44 -25.76
CA THR A 323 30.46 -12.81 -25.28
C THR A 323 31.62 -13.71 -25.75
N SER A 324 32.50 -14.14 -24.85
CA SER A 324 33.07 -15.51 -24.80
C SER A 324 34.29 -15.64 -23.87
N SER A 325 34.31 -16.75 -23.13
CA SER A 325 35.46 -17.45 -22.52
C SER A 325 36.38 -16.74 -21.52
N SER A 326 36.30 -17.28 -20.30
CA SER A 326 37.33 -17.42 -19.26
C SER A 326 38.82 -17.36 -19.68
N ARG A 327 39.59 -16.45 -19.04
CA ARG A 327 40.83 -16.71 -18.26
C ARG A 327 41.47 -15.39 -17.79
N CYS A 328 41.88 -15.35 -16.53
CA CYS A 328 42.66 -14.27 -15.93
C CYS A 328 44.13 -14.37 -16.37
N LEU A 329 44.72 -13.28 -16.86
CA LEU A 329 46.17 -13.04 -16.91
C LEU A 329 46.45 -11.56 -16.56
N ASN A 330 47.54 -11.34 -15.81
CA ASN A 330 48.01 -10.05 -15.30
C ASN A 330 48.72 -9.19 -16.38
N PRO A 331 48.93 -7.87 -16.12
CA PRO A 331 49.19 -6.87 -17.15
C PRO A 331 50.66 -6.70 -17.49
N GLY A 332 50.95 -6.47 -18.77
CA GLY A 332 52.25 -6.04 -19.27
C GLY A 332 52.21 -5.66 -20.76
N GLU A 333 52.61 -4.43 -21.04
CA GLU A 333 53.23 -3.92 -22.29
C GLU A 333 52.36 -3.50 -23.51
N VAL A 334 52.27 -2.17 -23.68
CA VAL A 334 52.55 -1.31 -24.86
C VAL A 334 52.36 -1.86 -26.29
N GLY A 335 51.65 -1.12 -27.15
CA GLY A 335 51.93 -1.09 -28.60
C GLY A 335 50.78 -0.81 -29.59
N SER A 336 50.63 0.46 -29.97
CA SER A 336 50.29 1.05 -31.30
C SER A 336 49.56 0.29 -32.44
N ASP A 337 48.59 1.01 -33.01
CA ASP A 337 48.39 1.36 -34.44
C ASP A 337 47.59 0.53 -35.48
N ARG A 338 46.79 1.32 -36.23
CA ARG A 338 46.23 1.22 -37.61
C ARG A 338 44.95 0.40 -37.86
N GLN A 339 43.85 1.05 -38.32
CA GLN A 339 43.44 1.36 -39.73
C GLN A 339 43.24 0.08 -40.58
N GLN A 340 42.25 -0.12 -41.46
CA GLN A 340 41.17 0.66 -42.08
C GLN A 340 40.31 -0.34 -42.90
N GLU A 341 39.04 0.01 -43.16
CA GLU A 341 38.28 -0.29 -44.41
C GLU A 341 37.78 -1.73 -44.69
N GLY A 342 36.63 -1.99 -45.32
CA GLY A 342 35.65 -1.15 -46.00
C GLY A 342 34.40 -1.94 -46.40
N ALA A 343 33.48 -1.25 -47.07
CA ALA A 343 32.05 -1.53 -47.26
C ALA A 343 31.67 -2.42 -48.47
N GLY A 344 30.36 -2.75 -48.57
CA GLY A 344 29.65 -3.05 -49.83
C GLY A 344 28.64 -4.21 -49.74
N GLN A 345 27.35 -3.97 -49.45
CA GLN A 345 26.21 -3.78 -50.40
C GLN A 345 25.78 -5.05 -51.18
N LEU A 346 24.60 -5.61 -50.87
CA LEU A 346 23.26 -5.42 -51.51
C LEU A 346 22.95 -6.46 -52.61
N THR A 347 21.84 -7.19 -52.49
CA THR A 347 20.64 -7.12 -53.35
C THR A 347 19.72 -8.34 -53.16
N ALA A 348 18.42 -8.13 -53.42
CA ALA A 348 17.28 -9.00 -53.16
C ALA A 348 16.63 -9.52 -54.46
N SER A 349 15.88 -10.63 -54.39
CA SER A 349 14.69 -10.94 -55.21
C SER A 349 14.03 -12.23 -54.67
N GLN A 350 12.81 -12.17 -54.14
CA GLN A 350 11.48 -12.39 -54.76
C GLN A 350 11.16 -13.85 -55.19
N GLY A 351 10.06 -14.39 -54.64
CA GLY A 351 9.09 -15.18 -55.42
C GLY A 351 8.57 -16.51 -54.86
N GLY A 352 7.33 -16.53 -54.34
CA GLY A 352 6.27 -17.40 -54.89
C GLY A 352 5.90 -18.72 -54.18
N CYS A 353 4.68 -18.76 -53.65
CA CYS A 353 3.97 -19.91 -53.04
C CYS A 353 3.34 -20.89 -54.05
N GLY A 354 3.04 -22.13 -53.59
CA GLY A 354 2.02 -23.00 -54.21
C GLY A 354 2.05 -24.46 -53.71
N CYS A 355 1.07 -24.83 -52.87
CA CYS A 355 0.81 -26.20 -52.39
C CYS A 355 -0.18 -26.93 -53.31
N THR A 356 -0.10 -28.26 -53.43
CA THR A 356 -1.25 -29.20 -53.35
C THR A 356 -0.85 -30.69 -53.48
N SER A 357 -1.70 -31.55 -52.91
CA SER A 357 -1.82 -33.03 -52.97
C SER A 357 -0.87 -33.82 -52.06
N GLY A 358 -1.31 -34.79 -51.23
CA GLY A 358 -2.51 -35.63 -51.28
C GLY A 358 -2.15 -36.99 -51.85
N GLY A 359 -1.59 -37.89 -51.03
CA GLY A 359 -1.11 -39.21 -51.46
C GLY A 359 -2.12 -40.33 -51.18
N GLN A 360 -2.38 -41.15 -52.19
CA GLN A 360 -2.84 -42.53 -52.04
C GLN A 360 -1.66 -43.48 -52.29
N VAL A 361 -1.65 -44.55 -51.50
CA VAL A 361 -0.69 -45.67 -51.51
C VAL A 361 -1.11 -46.69 -52.57
N ASN A 362 -0.15 -47.30 -53.27
CA ASN A 362 -0.16 -48.73 -53.56
C ASN A 362 1.22 -49.24 -54.00
N GLU A 363 1.44 -50.49 -53.62
CA GLU A 363 2.62 -51.35 -53.72
C GLU A 363 2.93 -51.77 -55.16
N ASP A 364 4.21 -52.03 -55.46
CA ASP A 364 4.65 -53.31 -56.05
C ASP A 364 6.18 -53.38 -56.12
N GLY A 365 6.71 -54.58 -55.85
CA GLY A 365 8.14 -54.84 -55.65
C GLY A 365 8.91 -55.23 -56.91
N THR A 366 10.24 -55.28 -56.78
CA THR A 366 11.10 -56.37 -57.27
C THR A 366 12.56 -56.17 -56.85
N SER A 367 13.22 -57.30 -56.62
CA SER A 367 14.54 -57.50 -56.02
C SER A 367 15.69 -57.26 -57.01
N ALA A 368 16.77 -56.59 -56.56
CA ALA A 368 18.13 -56.80 -57.06
C ALA A 368 19.20 -56.42 -56.01
N THR A 369 19.96 -57.44 -55.66
CA THR A 369 21.21 -57.60 -54.88
C THR A 369 22.20 -56.44 -54.68
N MET A 370 22.49 -56.20 -53.40
CA MET A 370 23.73 -55.81 -52.66
C MET A 370 24.96 -55.16 -53.35
N ALA A 371 25.34 -53.99 -52.81
CA ALA A 371 26.73 -53.58 -52.54
C ALA A 371 26.76 -52.77 -51.21
N PRO A 372 27.78 -52.91 -50.33
CA PRO A 372 27.76 -52.34 -48.99
C PRO A 372 28.31 -50.91 -48.99
N LEU A 373 27.46 -49.91 -48.73
CA LEU A 373 27.87 -48.53 -48.53
C LEU A 373 28.11 -48.25 -47.04
N MET A 374 29.34 -47.84 -46.76
CA MET A 374 29.85 -47.45 -45.45
C MET A 374 28.91 -46.52 -44.70
N HIS A 375 28.69 -46.83 -43.42
CA HIS A 375 28.04 -45.95 -42.44
C HIS A 375 28.76 -44.60 -42.33
N ARG A 376 28.17 -43.56 -42.94
CA ARG A 376 28.38 -42.18 -42.49
C ARG A 376 27.29 -41.86 -41.47
N LYS A 377 27.62 -41.96 -40.18
CA LYS A 377 26.76 -41.48 -39.10
C LYS A 377 26.59 -39.97 -39.28
N ILE A 378 25.41 -39.52 -39.68
CA ILE A 378 25.01 -38.12 -39.56
C ILE A 378 24.84 -37.85 -38.06
N PRO A 379 25.62 -36.96 -37.45
CA PRO A 379 25.52 -36.75 -36.02
C PRO A 379 24.17 -36.07 -35.70
N CYS A 380 23.44 -36.61 -34.72
CA CYS A 380 22.06 -36.22 -34.36
C CYS A 380 21.82 -34.71 -34.16
N TRP A 381 22.88 -33.92 -33.96
CA TRP A 381 22.77 -32.47 -33.84
C TRP A 381 22.27 -31.80 -35.12
N TYR A 382 22.58 -32.32 -36.31
CA TYR A 382 22.07 -31.75 -37.57
C TYR A 382 20.57 -31.97 -37.75
N MET A 383 20.02 -33.10 -37.28
CA MET A 383 18.57 -33.35 -37.30
C MET A 383 17.83 -32.48 -36.27
N LEU A 384 18.46 -32.22 -35.11
CA LEU A 384 17.92 -31.30 -34.09
C LEU A 384 17.92 -29.84 -34.57
N VAL A 385 18.98 -29.39 -35.24
CA VAL A 385 19.07 -28.01 -35.74
C VAL A 385 18.11 -27.78 -36.90
N PHE A 386 17.96 -28.73 -37.83
CA PHE A 386 16.96 -28.63 -38.90
C PHE A 386 15.52 -28.73 -38.37
N GLY A 387 15.26 -29.55 -37.35
CA GLY A 387 13.96 -29.61 -36.70
C GLY A 387 13.58 -28.30 -36.01
N VAL A 388 14.50 -27.69 -35.26
CA VAL A 388 14.26 -26.39 -34.58
C VAL A 388 14.11 -25.24 -35.58
N ALA A 389 14.88 -25.25 -36.68
CA ALA A 389 14.80 -24.22 -37.72
C ALA A 389 13.47 -24.25 -38.52
N ALA A 390 12.78 -25.40 -38.59
CA ALA A 390 11.48 -25.53 -39.25
C ALA A 390 10.29 -25.28 -38.31
N VAL A 391 10.42 -25.61 -37.02
CA VAL A 391 9.33 -25.52 -36.04
C VAL A 391 9.12 -24.08 -35.55
N VAL A 392 10.19 -23.29 -35.37
CA VAL A 392 10.07 -21.91 -34.87
C VAL A 392 9.34 -20.97 -35.84
N PRO A 393 9.61 -20.98 -37.16
CA PRO A 393 8.84 -20.17 -38.11
C PRO A 393 7.39 -20.64 -38.25
N TYR A 394 7.13 -21.94 -38.14
CA TYR A 394 5.78 -22.50 -38.17
C TYR A 394 4.95 -22.05 -36.95
N PHE A 395 5.52 -22.11 -35.74
CA PHE A 395 4.87 -21.59 -34.53
C PHE A 395 4.69 -20.07 -34.58
N TYR A 396 5.65 -19.34 -35.15
CA TYR A 396 5.52 -17.90 -35.35
C TYR A 396 4.39 -17.56 -36.33
N LEU A 397 4.28 -18.28 -37.46
CA LEU A 397 3.21 -18.12 -38.44
C LEU A 397 1.82 -18.51 -37.87
N VAL A 398 1.73 -19.58 -37.08
CA VAL A 398 0.48 -19.97 -36.40
C VAL A 398 0.10 -18.95 -35.30
N TYR A 399 1.08 -18.41 -34.58
CA TYR A 399 0.84 -17.37 -33.58
C TYR A 399 0.38 -16.05 -34.21
N ASP A 400 1.05 -15.59 -35.26
CA ASP A 400 0.79 -14.29 -35.89
C ASP A 400 -0.48 -14.30 -36.77
N ASN A 401 -0.79 -15.43 -37.44
CA ASN A 401 -1.95 -15.52 -38.34
C ASN A 401 -3.19 -16.22 -37.77
N CYS A 402 -3.10 -16.99 -36.66
CA CYS A 402 -4.26 -17.69 -36.10
C CYS A 402 -4.60 -17.34 -34.64
N LEU A 403 -3.64 -16.90 -33.82
CA LEU A 403 -3.89 -16.60 -32.39
C LEU A 403 -4.01 -15.11 -32.08
N LYS A 404 -3.59 -14.22 -33.00
CA LYS A 404 -3.63 -12.77 -32.78
C LYS A 404 -5.02 -12.14 -32.96
N GLU A 405 -5.95 -12.83 -33.61
CA GLU A 405 -7.34 -12.35 -33.81
C GLU A 405 -8.40 -13.07 -32.96
N VAL A 406 -8.03 -13.97 -32.05
CA VAL A 406 -9.03 -14.67 -31.24
C VAL A 406 -8.80 -14.39 -29.75
N ILE A 407 -9.69 -13.54 -29.23
CA ILE A 407 -9.89 -13.16 -27.82
C ILE A 407 -8.91 -12.08 -27.33
N ASN A 408 -9.30 -10.82 -27.56
CA ASN A 408 -8.86 -9.72 -26.71
C ASN A 408 -9.42 -10.00 -25.30
N SER A 409 -8.59 -10.60 -24.44
CA SER A 409 -8.95 -10.95 -23.06
C SER A 409 -9.50 -9.77 -22.26
N TYR A 410 -9.13 -8.53 -22.62
CA TYR A 410 -9.68 -7.33 -22.02
C TYR A 410 -11.08 -7.00 -22.49
N GLN A 411 -11.42 -7.19 -23.78
CA GLN A 411 -12.79 -7.02 -24.26
C GLN A 411 -13.71 -8.11 -23.73
N VAL A 412 -13.25 -9.37 -23.65
CA VAL A 412 -14.06 -10.44 -23.04
C VAL A 412 -14.26 -10.20 -21.54
N LEU A 413 -13.22 -9.75 -20.81
CA LEU A 413 -13.35 -9.39 -19.40
C LEU A 413 -14.22 -8.15 -19.20
N ASP A 414 -14.11 -7.14 -20.05
CA ASP A 414 -14.87 -5.90 -19.96
C ASP A 414 -16.34 -6.11 -20.36
N ASP A 415 -16.63 -6.86 -21.41
CA ASP A 415 -18.00 -7.24 -21.81
C ASP A 415 -18.63 -8.17 -20.76
N HIS A 416 -17.85 -9.06 -20.15
CA HIS A 416 -18.28 -9.86 -19.01
C HIS A 416 -18.58 -9.00 -17.77
N ASN A 417 -17.69 -8.05 -17.43
CA ASN A 417 -17.88 -7.13 -16.31
C ASN A 417 -19.06 -6.19 -16.53
N ARG A 418 -19.31 -5.71 -17.75
CA ARG A 418 -20.47 -4.89 -18.12
C ARG A 418 -21.78 -5.68 -18.04
N ALA A 419 -21.81 -6.90 -18.58
CA ALA A 419 -22.97 -7.79 -18.49
C ALA A 419 -23.24 -8.31 -17.06
N TRP A 420 -22.25 -8.21 -16.18
CA TRP A 420 -22.33 -8.56 -14.78
C TRP A 420 -22.74 -7.37 -13.89
N ALA A 421 -22.21 -6.17 -14.14
CA ALA A 421 -22.67 -4.93 -13.52
C ALA A 421 -24.16 -4.69 -13.80
N GLN A 422 -24.62 -4.92 -15.02
CA GLN A 422 -26.04 -4.84 -15.40
C GLN A 422 -26.94 -5.85 -14.66
N ARG A 423 -26.40 -7.03 -14.29
CA ARG A 423 -27.13 -8.04 -13.51
C ARG A 423 -27.16 -7.70 -12.01
N ILE A 424 -26.09 -7.11 -11.49
CA ILE A 424 -26.08 -6.60 -10.11
C ILE A 424 -27.04 -5.42 -9.97
N GLU A 425 -27.09 -4.51 -10.94
CA GLU A 425 -28.07 -3.41 -10.96
C GLU A 425 -29.52 -3.93 -10.99
N GLN A 426 -29.77 -5.08 -11.61
CA GLN A 426 -31.07 -5.77 -11.58
C GLN A 426 -31.37 -6.45 -10.23
N ASP A 427 -30.37 -7.03 -9.56
CA ASP A 427 -30.49 -7.62 -8.22
C ASP A 427 -30.69 -6.57 -7.10
N VAL A 428 -30.14 -5.36 -7.27
CA VAL A 428 -30.29 -4.24 -6.31
C VAL A 428 -31.74 -3.71 -6.26
N GLY A 429 -32.59 -4.10 -7.22
CA GLY A 429 -34.02 -3.80 -7.24
C GLY A 429 -34.91 -4.70 -6.36
N HIS A 430 -34.37 -5.78 -5.78
CA HIS A 430 -35.10 -6.67 -4.86
C HIS A 430 -34.46 -6.66 -3.46
N GLY A 431 -35.28 -6.54 -2.41
CA GLY A 431 -34.84 -6.43 -1.01
C GLY A 431 -33.91 -7.55 -0.53
N SER A 432 -33.14 -7.23 0.52
CA SER A 432 -32.12 -8.04 1.23
C SER A 432 -32.17 -9.55 0.98
N ARG A 433 -31.42 -10.04 -0.01
CA ARG A 433 -31.21 -11.48 -0.20
C ARG A 433 -30.21 -12.02 0.82
N THR A 434 -30.48 -13.18 1.41
CA THR A 434 -29.56 -13.87 2.31
C THR A 434 -28.23 -14.17 1.62
N ARG A 435 -27.11 -13.91 2.30
CA ARG A 435 -25.75 -14.16 1.80
C ARG A 435 -25.19 -15.47 2.34
N TYR A 436 -24.59 -16.27 1.48
CA TYR A 436 -24.02 -17.56 1.86
C TYR A 436 -22.49 -17.51 1.95
N ILE A 437 -21.94 -17.87 3.11
CA ILE A 437 -20.52 -17.84 3.44
C ILE A 437 -20.06 -19.29 3.70
N LEU A 438 -19.11 -19.75 2.89
CA LEU A 438 -18.49 -21.06 3.04
C LEU A 438 -17.10 -20.94 3.67
N LEU A 439 -16.90 -21.56 4.83
CA LEU A 439 -15.58 -21.82 5.41
C LEU A 439 -14.95 -22.96 4.61
N TYR A 440 -14.16 -22.61 3.59
CA TYR A 440 -13.74 -23.53 2.55
C TYR A 440 -12.67 -24.51 3.02
N THR A 441 -11.69 -24.04 3.79
CA THR A 441 -10.59 -24.87 4.32
C THR A 441 -10.77 -25.07 5.82
N SER A 442 -10.11 -26.07 6.40
CA SER A 442 -10.11 -26.22 7.87
C SER A 442 -9.31 -25.12 8.58
N PHE A 443 -9.72 -24.80 9.82
CA PHE A 443 -8.96 -23.96 10.74
C PHE A 443 -7.92 -24.85 11.45
N PHE A 444 -6.71 -24.87 10.91
CA PHE A 444 -5.66 -25.84 11.25
C PHE A 444 -6.06 -27.29 10.97
N LYS A 445 -6.67 -27.96 11.96
CA LYS A 445 -7.18 -29.33 11.84
C LYS A 445 -8.69 -29.39 12.12
N GLU A 446 -9.28 -28.26 12.51
CA GLU A 446 -10.68 -28.18 12.91
C GLU A 446 -11.53 -27.81 11.70
N LYS A 447 -12.39 -28.74 11.27
CA LYS A 447 -13.20 -28.57 10.05
C LYS A 447 -14.30 -27.55 10.22
N HIS A 448 -14.83 -27.42 11.44
CA HIS A 448 -15.95 -26.52 11.72
C HIS A 448 -15.51 -25.18 12.32
N TRP A 449 -14.21 -24.86 12.32
CA TRP A 449 -13.68 -23.59 12.88
C TRP A 449 -14.13 -23.31 14.32
N GLY A 450 -14.42 -24.36 15.11
CA GLY A 450 -14.93 -24.22 16.47
C GLY A 450 -16.39 -23.74 16.57
N LEU A 451 -17.13 -23.73 15.46
CA LEU A 451 -18.56 -23.41 15.44
C LEU A 451 -19.38 -24.51 16.12
N GLN A 452 -20.48 -24.11 16.77
CA GLN A 452 -21.40 -25.00 17.49
C GLN A 452 -22.19 -25.96 16.57
N ALA A 453 -22.26 -25.64 15.28
CA ALA A 453 -22.91 -26.45 14.26
C ALA A 453 -22.21 -26.24 12.91
N GLU A 454 -22.35 -27.21 12.01
CA GLU A 454 -21.72 -27.17 10.69
C GLU A 454 -22.29 -26.06 9.80
N THR A 455 -23.56 -25.69 10.01
CA THR A 455 -24.26 -24.58 9.33
C THR A 455 -25.00 -23.73 10.36
N LEU A 456 -24.86 -22.42 10.25
CA LEU A 456 -25.45 -21.40 11.12
C LEU A 456 -26.18 -20.37 10.25
N GLY A 457 -27.49 -20.25 10.42
CA GLY A 457 -28.32 -19.32 9.66
C GLY A 457 -28.51 -17.96 10.33
N PRO A 458 -29.47 -17.15 9.84
CA PRO A 458 -29.75 -15.81 10.36
C PRO A 458 -30.01 -15.73 11.87
N ASP A 459 -30.58 -16.79 12.46
CA ASP A 459 -30.82 -16.86 13.91
C ASP A 459 -29.52 -16.78 14.73
N TYR A 460 -28.42 -17.32 14.21
CA TYR A 460 -27.10 -17.19 14.86
C TYR A 460 -26.63 -15.73 14.87
N PHE A 461 -26.74 -15.04 13.74
CA PHE A 461 -26.38 -13.62 13.65
C PHE A 461 -27.29 -12.75 14.51
N ALA A 462 -28.57 -13.09 14.60
CA ALA A 462 -29.52 -12.45 15.51
C ALA A 462 -29.17 -12.67 16.99
N GLN A 463 -28.85 -13.90 17.39
CA GLN A 463 -28.42 -14.25 18.76
C GLN A 463 -27.12 -13.54 19.15
N LYS A 464 -26.24 -13.31 18.18
CA LYS A 464 -24.99 -12.56 18.35
C LYS A 464 -25.16 -11.05 18.24
N HIS A 465 -26.40 -10.57 18.14
CA HIS A 465 -26.74 -9.15 18.03
C HIS A 465 -26.02 -8.43 16.86
N CYS A 466 -25.75 -9.15 15.77
CA CYS A 466 -25.10 -8.56 14.61
C CYS A 466 -25.99 -7.46 13.98
N PRO A 467 -25.40 -6.37 13.45
CA PRO A 467 -26.15 -5.31 12.76
C PRO A 467 -26.90 -5.81 11.53
N VAL A 468 -26.32 -6.77 10.80
CA VAL A 468 -26.93 -7.47 9.66
C VAL A 468 -27.05 -8.95 9.99
N LYS A 469 -28.24 -9.51 9.73
CA LYS A 469 -28.61 -10.88 10.13
C LYS A 469 -28.78 -11.84 8.96
N ASP A 470 -28.99 -11.32 7.75
CA ASP A 470 -29.32 -12.10 6.55
C ASP A 470 -28.09 -12.80 5.96
N CYS A 471 -27.43 -13.64 6.75
CA CYS A 471 -26.30 -14.46 6.33
C CYS A 471 -26.45 -15.92 6.81
N VAL A 472 -25.86 -16.83 6.04
CA VAL A 472 -25.68 -18.24 6.40
C VAL A 472 -24.19 -18.54 6.36
N LEU A 473 -23.64 -18.97 7.50
CA LEU A 473 -22.26 -19.40 7.64
C LEU A 473 -22.21 -20.92 7.70
N THR A 474 -21.40 -21.56 6.84
CA THR A 474 -21.32 -23.02 6.79
C THR A 474 -19.91 -23.52 6.54
N SER A 475 -19.60 -24.71 7.05
CA SER A 475 -18.45 -25.53 6.64
C SER A 475 -18.86 -26.73 5.78
N TYR A 476 -20.16 -26.87 5.48
CA TYR A 476 -20.70 -27.92 4.63
C TYR A 476 -20.64 -27.51 3.16
N HIS A 477 -19.68 -28.10 2.43
CA HIS A 477 -19.42 -27.79 1.01
C HIS A 477 -20.57 -28.14 0.05
N GLN A 478 -21.52 -28.96 0.49
CA GLN A 478 -22.66 -29.42 -0.31
C GLN A 478 -23.98 -28.77 0.13
N LEU A 479 -23.93 -27.67 0.89
CA LEU A 479 -25.15 -26.95 1.30
C LEU A 479 -25.88 -26.36 0.09
N LEU A 480 -25.12 -25.81 -0.87
CA LEU A 480 -25.63 -25.32 -2.14
C LEU A 480 -25.29 -26.29 -3.28
N PRO A 481 -26.08 -26.34 -4.36
CA PRO A 481 -25.84 -27.24 -5.50
C PRO A 481 -24.49 -27.01 -6.19
N SER A 482 -24.00 -25.77 -6.21
CA SER A 482 -22.70 -25.41 -6.78
C SER A 482 -21.86 -24.53 -5.86
N LEU A 483 -20.54 -24.77 -5.84
CA LEU A 483 -19.57 -23.89 -5.17
C LEU A 483 -19.65 -22.45 -5.68
N THR A 484 -20.09 -22.22 -6.91
CA THR A 484 -20.22 -20.88 -7.49
C THR A 484 -21.38 -20.07 -6.91
N GLU A 485 -22.31 -20.69 -6.18
CA GLU A 485 -23.50 -20.01 -5.63
C GLU A 485 -23.24 -19.31 -4.29
N TYR A 486 -22.16 -19.69 -3.58
CA TYR A 486 -21.78 -19.01 -2.35
C TYR A 486 -21.33 -17.58 -2.63
N ASP A 487 -21.75 -16.62 -1.81
CA ASP A 487 -21.33 -15.23 -1.90
C ASP A 487 -19.88 -15.03 -1.44
N ALA A 488 -19.44 -15.78 -0.44
CA ALA A 488 -18.07 -15.73 0.04
C ALA A 488 -17.48 -17.11 0.34
N LEU A 489 -16.22 -17.30 -0.01
CA LEU A 489 -15.40 -18.45 0.40
C LEU A 489 -14.27 -17.94 1.30
N VAL A 490 -14.19 -18.45 2.52
CA VAL A 490 -13.20 -18.08 3.53
C VAL A 490 -12.14 -19.17 3.62
N PHE A 491 -10.89 -18.78 3.41
CA PHE A 491 -9.74 -19.67 3.41
C PHE A 491 -8.86 -19.36 4.61
N HIS A 492 -8.64 -20.34 5.46
CA HIS A 492 -7.64 -20.25 6.51
C HIS A 492 -6.23 -20.32 5.90
N VAL A 493 -5.45 -19.26 6.04
CA VAL A 493 -4.12 -19.16 5.40
C VAL A 493 -2.96 -19.34 6.38
N ALA A 494 -3.17 -19.87 7.59
CA ALA A 494 -2.05 -20.16 8.50
C ALA A 494 -1.22 -21.37 8.06
N SER A 495 -1.87 -22.33 7.40
CA SER A 495 -1.32 -23.65 7.06
C SER A 495 -1.62 -23.98 5.61
N ARG A 496 -0.95 -25.01 5.07
CA ARG A 496 -1.29 -25.53 3.73
C ARG A 496 -2.74 -26.00 3.72
N TRP A 497 -3.44 -25.74 2.62
CA TRP A 497 -4.81 -26.20 2.44
C TRP A 497 -4.89 -27.72 2.37
N ASP A 498 -5.99 -28.25 2.90
CA ASP A 498 -6.26 -29.67 3.10
C ASP A 498 -7.09 -30.30 1.97
N GLY A 499 -7.38 -29.52 0.92
CA GLY A 499 -8.16 -29.95 -0.23
C GLY A 499 -7.76 -29.26 -1.54
N PRO A 500 -8.33 -29.69 -2.67
CA PRO A 500 -8.18 -28.99 -3.95
C PRO A 500 -8.79 -27.60 -3.86
N LEU A 501 -8.29 -26.66 -4.66
CA LEU A 501 -8.88 -25.34 -4.79
C LEU A 501 -10.09 -25.36 -5.72
N PRO A 502 -11.03 -24.40 -5.59
CA PRO A 502 -12.11 -24.24 -6.55
C PRO A 502 -11.55 -24.06 -7.96
N ALA A 503 -11.96 -24.93 -8.88
CA ALA A 503 -11.54 -24.86 -10.28
C ALA A 503 -12.26 -23.74 -11.06
N VAL A 504 -13.41 -23.29 -10.56
CA VAL A 504 -14.26 -22.26 -11.17
C VAL A 504 -14.67 -21.28 -10.10
N ARG A 505 -14.62 -19.99 -10.45
CA ARG A 505 -15.04 -18.89 -9.59
C ARG A 505 -16.06 -18.03 -10.32
N SER A 506 -17.17 -17.74 -9.66
CA SER A 506 -18.17 -16.80 -10.17
C SER A 506 -17.79 -15.36 -9.81
N PRO A 507 -18.11 -14.35 -10.65
CA PRO A 507 -17.66 -12.97 -10.41
C PRO A 507 -18.31 -12.31 -9.19
N HIS A 508 -19.46 -12.82 -8.71
CA HIS A 508 -20.06 -12.36 -7.44
C HIS A 508 -19.41 -12.93 -6.19
N GLN A 509 -18.52 -13.91 -6.34
CA GLN A 509 -17.89 -14.55 -5.19
C GLN A 509 -16.71 -13.75 -4.70
N VAL A 510 -16.68 -13.60 -3.39
CA VAL A 510 -15.58 -12.99 -2.66
C VAL A 510 -14.75 -14.09 -2.00
N TYR A 511 -13.46 -14.15 -2.33
CA TYR A 511 -12.52 -15.06 -1.69
C TYR A 511 -11.79 -14.30 -0.59
N VAL A 512 -11.89 -14.79 0.64
CA VAL A 512 -11.40 -14.12 1.84
C VAL A 512 -10.22 -14.90 2.42
N ALA A 513 -9.06 -14.27 2.54
CA ALA A 513 -7.91 -14.83 3.25
C ALA A 513 -8.03 -14.55 4.75
N ALA A 514 -8.26 -15.58 5.56
CA ALA A 514 -8.52 -15.45 6.99
C ALA A 514 -7.39 -16.03 7.86
N LEU A 515 -6.95 -15.27 8.86
CA LEU A 515 -5.81 -15.64 9.71
C LEU A 515 -5.72 -14.83 11.02
N MET A 516 -5.61 -15.51 12.16
CA MET A 516 -5.32 -14.87 13.45
C MET A 516 -3.88 -15.11 13.96
N GLU A 517 -3.09 -15.88 13.22
CA GLU A 517 -1.71 -16.19 13.60
C GLU A 517 -0.75 -15.18 12.99
N SER A 518 0.38 -14.88 13.65
CA SER A 518 1.36 -13.91 13.14
C SER A 518 2.05 -14.35 11.84
N PRO A 519 2.57 -13.42 11.01
CA PRO A 519 3.35 -13.74 9.82
C PRO A 519 4.51 -14.69 10.11
N ALA A 520 5.20 -14.48 11.23
CA ALA A 520 6.31 -15.32 11.68
C ALA A 520 5.91 -16.79 11.96
N HIS A 521 4.64 -17.05 12.24
CA HIS A 521 4.08 -18.39 12.45
C HIS A 521 3.15 -18.85 11.31
N THR A 522 3.05 -18.08 10.22
CA THR A 522 2.27 -18.43 9.02
C THR A 522 3.08 -19.36 8.12
N LYS A 523 2.60 -20.59 7.92
CA LYS A 523 3.25 -21.61 7.09
C LYS A 523 2.81 -21.57 5.62
N HIS A 524 1.68 -20.95 5.31
CA HIS A 524 1.23 -20.77 3.93
C HIS A 524 2.12 -19.74 3.24
N MET A 525 2.79 -20.10 2.16
CA MET A 525 3.79 -19.22 1.53
C MET A 525 3.20 -17.95 0.90
N LEU A 526 1.87 -17.91 0.70
CA LEU A 526 1.07 -16.85 0.06
C LEU A 526 1.57 -16.40 -1.34
N ARG A 527 2.59 -17.09 -1.87
CA ARG A 527 3.35 -16.70 -3.06
C ARG A 527 2.60 -17.00 -4.35
N LEU A 528 1.74 -18.02 -4.32
CA LEU A 528 0.99 -18.48 -5.49
C LEU A 528 -0.45 -17.95 -5.50
N ASP A 529 -0.84 -17.18 -4.49
CA ASP A 529 -2.21 -16.68 -4.29
C ASP A 529 -2.35 -15.22 -4.73
N GLY A 530 -1.43 -14.75 -5.59
CA GLY A 530 -1.55 -13.44 -6.21
C GLY A 530 -2.82 -13.39 -7.05
N ASP A 531 -3.59 -12.31 -6.90
CA ASP A 531 -4.86 -12.09 -7.57
C ASP A 531 -5.97 -13.11 -7.18
N TYR A 532 -5.73 -13.96 -6.17
CA TYR A 532 -6.67 -15.01 -5.76
C TYR A 532 -7.73 -14.52 -4.76
N PHE A 533 -7.30 -13.71 -3.79
CA PHE A 533 -8.15 -13.20 -2.72
C PHE A 533 -8.67 -11.80 -3.02
N ASN A 534 -9.94 -11.54 -2.72
CA ASN A 534 -10.52 -10.21 -2.74
C ASN A 534 -10.29 -9.47 -1.43
N TRP A 535 -10.51 -10.17 -0.31
CA TRP A 535 -10.50 -9.58 1.03
C TRP A 535 -9.56 -10.31 1.96
N THR A 536 -9.10 -9.59 2.98
CA THR A 536 -8.36 -10.15 4.11
C THR A 536 -9.18 -10.06 5.40
N MET A 537 -9.19 -11.14 6.18
CA MET A 537 -9.85 -11.20 7.48
C MET A 537 -8.80 -11.59 8.54
N THR A 538 -8.10 -10.61 9.12
CA THR A 538 -6.96 -10.87 10.00
C THR A 538 -6.94 -9.95 11.22
N TYR A 539 -6.04 -10.21 12.17
CA TYR A 539 -5.87 -9.37 13.35
C TYR A 539 -5.34 -7.95 13.05
N ARG A 540 -4.77 -7.71 11.85
CA ARG A 540 -4.22 -6.40 11.49
C ARG A 540 -5.32 -5.38 11.28
N LEU A 541 -5.09 -4.15 11.75
CA LEU A 541 -6.07 -3.07 11.68
C LEU A 541 -6.37 -2.59 10.25
N ASP A 542 -5.49 -2.90 9.29
CA ASP A 542 -5.64 -2.59 7.87
C ASP A 542 -6.26 -3.74 7.05
N SER A 543 -6.89 -4.72 7.71
CA SER A 543 -7.63 -5.80 7.03
C SER A 543 -9.04 -5.34 6.62
N ASP A 544 -9.55 -5.84 5.49
CA ASP A 544 -10.95 -5.64 5.08
C ASP A 544 -11.99 -6.01 6.14
N VAL A 545 -11.71 -7.05 6.92
CA VAL A 545 -12.52 -7.48 8.07
C VAL A 545 -11.57 -7.73 9.24
N LEU A 546 -11.79 -7.06 10.36
CA LEU A 546 -10.96 -7.24 11.54
C LEU A 546 -11.29 -8.58 12.21
N PHE A 547 -10.26 -9.41 12.40
CA PHE A 547 -10.34 -10.69 13.08
C PHE A 547 -9.52 -10.68 14.38
N ASN A 548 -10.02 -9.94 15.36
CA ASN A 548 -9.41 -9.76 16.68
C ASN A 548 -10.07 -10.64 17.76
N TYR A 549 -9.45 -10.70 18.94
CA TYR A 549 -9.92 -11.51 20.06
C TYR A 549 -11.05 -10.83 20.86
N MET A 550 -10.89 -9.54 21.18
CA MET A 550 -11.88 -8.77 21.93
C MET A 550 -11.82 -7.28 21.56
N ASN A 551 -12.93 -6.61 21.82
CA ASN A 551 -13.07 -5.17 21.76
C ASN A 551 -12.98 -4.56 23.16
N VAL A 552 -12.56 -3.30 23.22
CA VAL A 552 -12.75 -2.44 24.40
C VAL A 552 -13.94 -1.54 24.11
N VAL A 553 -14.97 -1.63 24.94
CA VAL A 553 -16.18 -0.81 24.82
C VAL A 553 -16.26 0.20 25.96
N ASP A 554 -16.74 1.40 25.64
CA ASP A 554 -17.04 2.42 26.63
C ASP A 554 -18.37 2.10 27.33
N LEU A 555 -18.34 2.01 28.67
CA LEU A 555 -19.48 1.58 29.48
C LEU A 555 -20.65 2.57 29.47
N GLU A 556 -20.38 3.84 29.17
CA GLU A 556 -21.38 4.90 29.19
C GLU A 556 -22.11 4.98 27.85
N SER A 557 -21.35 5.00 26.74
CA SER A 557 -21.89 5.12 25.39
C SER A 557 -22.22 3.78 24.73
N GLY A 558 -21.65 2.68 25.22
CA GLY A 558 -21.71 1.36 24.57
C GLY A 558 -20.90 1.27 23.26
N GLN A 559 -20.10 2.28 22.93
CA GLN A 559 -19.33 2.29 21.69
C GLN A 559 -18.06 1.45 21.79
N VAL A 560 -17.71 0.77 20.69
CA VAL A 560 -16.42 0.11 20.52
C VAL A 560 -15.35 1.19 20.33
N ILE A 561 -14.38 1.24 21.23
CA ILE A 561 -13.28 2.20 21.22
C ILE A 561 -12.05 1.61 20.53
N SER A 562 -11.79 0.31 20.74
CA SER A 562 -10.62 -0.36 20.17
C SER A 562 -10.88 -1.86 19.94
N PRO A 563 -10.08 -2.54 19.09
CA PRO A 563 -8.89 -2.06 18.39
C PRO A 563 -9.18 -0.99 17.32
N ALA A 564 -8.41 0.10 17.28
CA ALA A 564 -8.56 1.16 16.28
C ALA A 564 -7.23 1.90 16.06
N LEU A 565 -7.05 2.54 14.90
CA LEU A 565 -5.82 3.30 14.59
C LEU A 565 -5.62 4.49 15.55
N SER A 566 -6.72 5.12 15.95
CA SER A 566 -6.73 6.28 16.87
C SER A 566 -7.90 6.15 17.87
N PRO A 567 -7.78 5.31 18.92
CA PRO A 567 -8.85 5.14 19.90
C PRO A 567 -9.02 6.40 20.76
N ALA A 568 -10.27 6.79 21.03
CA ALA A 568 -10.60 7.96 21.85
C ALA A 568 -10.59 7.63 23.35
N TRP A 569 -9.39 7.51 23.93
CA TRP A 569 -9.24 7.24 25.36
C TRP A 569 -9.57 8.46 26.25
N ARG A 570 -10.21 8.19 27.39
CA ARG A 570 -10.39 9.17 28.48
C ARG A 570 -9.04 9.45 29.15
N ASN A 571 -8.91 10.63 29.76
CA ASN A 571 -7.79 10.95 30.63
C ASN A 571 -8.18 10.66 32.09
N GLY A 572 -7.27 10.11 32.89
CA GLY A 572 -7.55 9.82 34.29
C GLY A 572 -6.58 8.87 35.00
N HIS A 573 -5.65 8.25 34.25
CA HIS A 573 -4.68 7.31 34.81
C HIS A 573 -3.89 7.87 36.01
N GLN A 574 -3.36 9.09 35.91
CA GLN A 574 -2.47 9.67 36.93
C GLN A 574 -3.19 10.02 38.24
N GLU A 575 -4.48 10.31 38.18
CA GLU A 575 -5.29 10.80 39.31
C GLU A 575 -6.10 9.68 39.96
N TYR A 576 -6.13 8.49 39.37
CA TYR A 576 -6.89 7.37 39.91
C TYR A 576 -6.35 6.91 41.25
N SER A 577 -7.26 6.74 42.22
CA SER A 577 -6.96 6.15 43.51
C SER A 577 -8.08 5.22 43.92
N ASN A 578 -7.72 4.10 44.55
CA ASN A 578 -8.67 3.14 45.08
C ASN A 578 -8.06 2.44 46.30
N THR A 579 -8.37 2.93 47.49
CA THR A 579 -7.79 2.45 48.76
C THR A 579 -8.13 0.99 49.03
N THR A 580 -9.37 0.58 48.78
CA THR A 580 -9.80 -0.82 48.95
C THR A 580 -9.03 -1.76 48.02
N LEU A 581 -8.85 -1.36 46.75
CA LEU A 581 -8.04 -2.14 45.83
C LEU A 581 -6.56 -2.17 46.27
N ALA A 582 -6.02 -1.04 46.74
CA ALA A 582 -4.63 -0.95 47.22
C ALA A 582 -4.38 -1.89 48.41
N GLU A 583 -5.31 -1.97 49.35
CA GLU A 583 -5.27 -2.91 50.49
C GLU A 583 -5.41 -4.37 50.05
N ALA A 584 -6.20 -4.63 49.01
CA ALA A 584 -6.37 -5.98 48.47
C ALA A 584 -5.10 -6.46 47.75
N VAL A 585 -4.51 -5.63 46.88
CA VAL A 585 -3.32 -5.98 46.10
C VAL A 585 -2.07 -6.04 46.98
N ALA A 586 -2.00 -5.29 48.08
CA ALA A 586 -0.89 -5.37 49.04
C ALA A 586 -0.73 -6.76 49.70
N ARG A 587 -1.73 -7.65 49.60
CA ARG A 587 -1.65 -9.04 50.07
C ARG A 587 -0.97 -9.99 49.07
N LYS A 588 -0.78 -9.54 47.82
CA LYS A 588 -0.04 -10.29 46.80
C LYS A 588 1.42 -10.39 47.23
N HIS A 589 2.02 -11.56 47.06
CA HIS A 589 3.35 -11.86 47.60
C HIS A 589 4.28 -12.53 46.59
N LYS A 590 3.82 -12.78 45.35
CA LYS A 590 4.65 -13.27 44.25
C LYS A 590 4.75 -12.24 43.14
N MET A 591 5.93 -12.14 42.54
CA MET A 591 6.24 -11.09 41.55
C MET A 591 5.44 -11.27 40.25
N ALA A 592 5.69 -12.32 39.48
CA ALA A 592 4.98 -12.54 38.23
C ALA A 592 4.64 -14.01 37.93
N ALA A 593 3.53 -14.19 37.19
CA ALA A 593 3.16 -15.47 36.61
C ALA A 593 3.17 -15.41 35.08
N GLN A 594 3.42 -16.56 34.45
CA GLN A 594 3.30 -16.70 33.00
C GLN A 594 2.76 -18.08 32.63
N PHE A 595 1.68 -18.15 31.84
CA PHE A 595 1.13 -19.42 31.36
C PHE A 595 1.54 -19.63 29.90
N VAL A 596 2.48 -20.56 29.64
CA VAL A 596 3.08 -20.77 28.32
C VAL A 596 3.08 -22.24 27.92
N SER A 597 2.61 -22.49 26.70
CA SER A 597 2.64 -23.82 26.08
C SER A 597 3.52 -23.92 24.83
N HIS A 598 3.97 -22.78 24.28
CA HIS A 598 4.84 -22.71 23.11
C HIS A 598 6.22 -22.16 23.51
N CYS A 599 7.24 -23.00 23.51
CA CYS A 599 8.59 -22.62 23.93
C CYS A 599 9.46 -22.21 22.73
N GLY A 600 10.50 -21.43 22.96
CA GLY A 600 11.42 -21.01 21.90
C GLY A 600 10.75 -20.10 20.86
N ALA A 601 9.94 -19.16 21.34
CA ALA A 601 9.21 -18.25 20.45
C ALA A 601 10.16 -17.32 19.69
N LEU A 602 9.78 -16.93 18.46
CA LEU A 602 10.61 -16.08 17.59
C LEU A 602 10.80 -14.67 18.15
N SER A 603 9.90 -14.21 19.03
CA SER A 603 10.08 -12.97 19.81
C SER A 603 11.30 -12.99 20.73
N GLY A 604 11.83 -14.17 21.07
CA GLY A 604 12.91 -14.32 22.05
C GLY A 604 12.45 -14.19 23.50
N ARG A 605 11.13 -14.22 23.76
CA ARG A 605 10.54 -14.05 25.10
C ARG A 605 11.13 -14.99 26.16
N ASP A 606 11.50 -16.22 25.79
CA ASP A 606 12.09 -17.20 26.71
C ASP A 606 13.44 -16.72 27.26
N ARG A 607 14.24 -16.03 26.43
CA ARG A 607 15.52 -15.43 26.85
C ARG A 607 15.29 -14.20 27.72
N LEU A 608 14.31 -13.38 27.38
CA LEU A 608 13.92 -12.23 28.19
C LEU A 608 13.51 -12.67 29.62
N VAL A 609 12.65 -13.68 29.75
CA VAL A 609 12.24 -14.21 31.06
C VAL A 609 13.45 -14.72 31.85
N LYS A 610 14.37 -15.46 31.20
CA LYS A 610 15.62 -15.90 31.87
C LYS A 610 16.50 -14.73 32.32
N LYS A 611 16.59 -13.66 31.50
CA LYS A 611 17.35 -12.46 31.87
C LYS A 611 16.70 -11.75 33.06
N MET A 612 15.37 -11.61 33.08
CA MET A 612 14.61 -11.08 34.23
C MET A 612 14.89 -11.88 35.51
N GLN A 613 14.82 -13.22 35.42
CA GLN A 613 15.14 -14.10 36.54
C GLN A 613 16.59 -13.93 37.02
N SER A 614 17.56 -13.76 36.09
CA SER A 614 18.98 -13.61 36.44
C SER A 614 19.31 -12.32 37.19
N VAL A 615 18.46 -11.29 37.06
CA VAL A 615 18.61 -10.00 37.79
C VAL A 615 17.71 -9.94 39.02
N GLY A 616 17.15 -11.08 39.46
CA GLY A 616 16.40 -11.19 40.71
C GLY A 616 14.88 -10.98 40.58
N PHE A 617 14.31 -10.96 39.38
CA PHE A 617 12.86 -10.90 39.21
C PHE A 617 12.24 -12.30 39.15
N GLU A 618 11.49 -12.67 40.18
CA GLU A 618 10.86 -13.99 40.27
C GLU A 618 9.70 -14.15 39.26
N VAL A 619 9.75 -15.22 38.47
CA VAL A 619 8.70 -15.54 37.50
C VAL A 619 8.32 -17.01 37.63
N ASP A 620 7.07 -17.26 37.98
CA ASP A 620 6.47 -18.59 38.01
C ASP A 620 5.92 -18.95 36.62
N VAL A 621 6.57 -19.89 35.96
CA VAL A 621 6.23 -20.33 34.60
C VAL A 621 5.40 -21.61 34.66
N TYR A 622 4.13 -21.49 34.28
CA TYR A 622 3.17 -22.59 34.20
C TYR A 622 3.03 -23.10 32.76
N GLY A 623 2.89 -24.42 32.61
CA GLY A 623 2.69 -25.08 31.32
C GLY A 623 3.95 -25.82 30.85
N THR A 624 3.99 -26.19 29.58
CA THR A 624 5.04 -27.08 29.04
C THR A 624 6.44 -26.44 29.00
N CYS A 625 6.53 -25.12 29.13
CA CYS A 625 7.79 -24.38 29.12
C CYS A 625 8.38 -24.13 30.51
N GLY A 626 7.69 -24.55 31.58
CA GLY A 626 8.09 -24.32 32.96
C GLY A 626 7.86 -25.53 33.85
N PRO A 627 8.31 -25.46 35.11
CA PRO A 627 8.18 -26.56 36.07
C PRO A 627 6.78 -26.65 36.70
N LEU A 628 5.95 -25.60 36.59
CA LEU A 628 4.63 -25.53 37.19
C LEU A 628 3.54 -25.93 36.21
N SER A 629 2.41 -26.39 36.72
CA SER A 629 1.27 -26.80 35.90
C SER A 629 -0.02 -26.15 36.38
N CYS A 630 -0.78 -25.64 35.41
CA CYS A 630 -2.11 -25.08 35.61
C CYS A 630 -2.97 -25.53 34.41
N PRO A 631 -3.85 -26.52 34.58
CA PRO A 631 -4.73 -26.96 33.49
C PRO A 631 -5.71 -25.87 33.08
N ARG A 632 -5.98 -25.75 31.77
CA ARG A 632 -6.95 -24.78 31.23
C ARG A 632 -8.34 -25.00 31.84
N GLY A 633 -9.03 -23.90 32.13
CA GLY A 633 -10.41 -23.91 32.65
C GLY A 633 -10.53 -24.20 34.15
N LYS A 634 -9.42 -24.26 34.89
CA LYS A 634 -9.42 -24.44 36.34
C LYS A 634 -9.61 -23.09 37.05
N PRO A 635 -10.69 -22.89 37.84
CA PRO A 635 -10.96 -21.62 38.52
C PRO A 635 -9.83 -21.18 39.45
N GLU A 636 -9.13 -22.13 40.07
CA GLU A 636 -8.03 -21.86 41.00
C GLU A 636 -6.88 -21.13 40.31
N CYS A 637 -6.68 -21.38 39.01
CA CYS A 637 -5.65 -20.73 38.24
C CYS A 637 -5.94 -19.26 37.94
N ASN A 638 -7.21 -18.95 37.70
CA ASN A 638 -7.65 -17.59 37.49
C ASN A 638 -7.62 -16.81 38.82
N GLN A 639 -8.09 -17.44 39.89
CA GLN A 639 -8.11 -16.85 41.24
C GLN A 639 -6.71 -16.48 41.75
N MET A 640 -5.67 -17.26 41.42
CA MET A 640 -4.30 -16.89 41.83
C MET A 640 -3.77 -15.64 41.13
N LEU A 641 -4.22 -15.32 39.91
CA LEU A 641 -3.84 -14.06 39.25
C LEU A 641 -4.44 -12.87 40.00
N ASP A 642 -5.67 -13.00 40.51
CA ASP A 642 -6.31 -11.97 41.33
C ASP A 642 -5.66 -11.80 42.70
N THR A 643 -5.14 -12.87 43.31
CA THR A 643 -4.81 -12.88 44.76
C THR A 643 -3.34 -13.06 45.11
N VAL A 644 -2.53 -13.68 44.25
CA VAL A 644 -1.16 -14.10 44.58
C VAL A 644 -0.11 -13.25 43.88
N TYR A 645 -0.32 -12.95 42.60
CA TYR A 645 0.68 -12.32 41.73
C TYR A 645 0.45 -10.82 41.51
N TRP A 646 1.53 -10.05 41.50
CA TRP A 646 1.52 -8.63 41.11
C TRP A 646 1.44 -8.45 39.59
N PHE A 647 2.15 -9.27 38.81
CA PHE A 647 2.21 -9.10 37.36
C PHE A 647 1.91 -10.39 36.61
N TYR A 648 1.38 -10.24 35.40
CA TYR A 648 1.22 -11.35 34.46
C TYR A 648 2.01 -11.06 33.18
N LEU A 649 2.84 -11.99 32.72
CA LEU A 649 3.66 -11.79 31.52
C LEU A 649 2.88 -12.17 30.24
N SER A 650 2.22 -11.19 29.64
CA SER A 650 1.48 -11.31 28.37
C SER A 650 2.42 -11.20 27.16
N PHE A 651 3.43 -12.06 27.09
CA PHE A 651 4.47 -12.00 26.06
C PHE A 651 4.06 -12.73 24.78
N GLU A 652 4.16 -12.05 23.64
CA GLU A 652 3.75 -12.57 22.35
C GLU A 652 4.75 -13.54 21.74
N ASN A 653 4.26 -14.39 20.84
CA ASN A 653 5.10 -15.36 20.15
C ASN A 653 6.05 -14.71 19.13
N SER A 654 5.69 -13.51 18.65
CA SER A 654 6.42 -12.77 17.62
C SER A 654 6.21 -11.26 17.79
N LEU A 655 7.20 -10.46 17.35
CA LEU A 655 7.16 -9.01 17.44
C LEU A 655 6.60 -8.42 16.13
N CYS A 656 5.31 -8.64 15.88
CA CYS A 656 4.65 -8.19 14.66
C CYS A 656 3.73 -7.00 14.93
N VAL A 657 3.58 -6.13 13.92
CA VAL A 657 2.64 -5.01 13.92
C VAL A 657 1.25 -5.55 14.22
N ASP A 658 0.51 -4.85 15.09
CA ASP A 658 -0.87 -5.13 15.49
C ASP A 658 -1.15 -6.52 16.12
N TYR A 659 -0.12 -7.35 16.33
CA TYR A 659 -0.30 -8.71 16.84
C TYR A 659 -0.48 -8.70 18.37
N VAL A 660 -1.74 -8.70 18.79
CA VAL A 660 -2.19 -8.81 20.19
C VAL A 660 -3.11 -10.01 20.32
N THR A 661 -2.80 -10.91 21.26
CA THR A 661 -3.50 -12.19 21.41
C THR A 661 -4.28 -12.27 22.73
N GLU A 662 -4.96 -13.41 22.95
CA GLU A 662 -5.68 -13.73 24.18
C GLU A 662 -4.84 -13.53 25.45
N LYS A 663 -3.52 -13.59 25.35
CA LYS A 663 -2.60 -13.45 26.50
C LYS A 663 -2.73 -12.10 27.20
N LEU A 664 -3.00 -11.03 26.46
CA LEU A 664 -3.24 -9.71 27.07
C LEU A 664 -4.62 -9.66 27.69
N TYR A 665 -5.64 -10.02 26.91
CA TYR A 665 -7.04 -9.93 27.33
C TYR A 665 -7.35 -10.80 28.55
N ASN A 666 -6.85 -12.04 28.59
CA ASN A 666 -7.00 -12.94 29.73
C ASN A 666 -6.43 -12.34 31.02
N ALA A 667 -5.37 -11.52 30.93
CA ALA A 667 -4.81 -10.87 32.12
C ALA A 667 -5.69 -9.70 32.59
N LEU A 668 -6.24 -8.93 31.65
CA LEU A 668 -7.05 -7.75 31.93
C LEU A 668 -8.42 -8.07 32.54
N GLU A 669 -8.94 -9.28 32.31
CA GLU A 669 -10.12 -9.81 33.02
C GLU A 669 -9.89 -9.94 34.54
N HIS A 670 -8.63 -9.95 35.00
CA HIS A 670 -8.24 -10.09 36.40
C HIS A 670 -7.70 -8.79 37.03
N ASN A 671 -7.57 -8.76 38.34
CA ASN A 671 -6.96 -7.69 39.13
C ASN A 671 -5.43 -7.85 39.19
N ILE A 672 -4.82 -7.89 38.00
CA ILE A 672 -3.38 -8.04 37.78
C ILE A 672 -2.92 -7.12 36.65
N VAL A 673 -1.72 -6.57 36.76
CA VAL A 673 -1.17 -5.71 35.69
C VAL A 673 -0.43 -6.57 34.67
N PRO A 674 -0.84 -6.55 33.38
CA PRO A 674 -0.13 -7.25 32.35
C PRO A 674 1.17 -6.53 31.98
N ILE A 675 2.26 -7.29 31.90
CA ILE A 675 3.51 -6.88 31.28
C ILE A 675 3.51 -7.44 29.86
N VAL A 676 3.48 -6.56 28.87
CA VAL A 676 3.36 -6.93 27.46
C VAL A 676 4.70 -6.89 26.74
N PHE A 677 4.91 -7.84 25.84
CA PHE A 677 6.09 -7.89 24.97
C PHE A 677 5.67 -8.39 23.60
N GLY A 678 5.47 -7.45 22.67
CA GLY A 678 5.00 -7.70 21.32
C GLY A 678 5.40 -6.56 20.39
N GLY A 679 5.09 -6.67 19.09
CA GLY A 679 5.40 -5.64 18.09
C GLY A 679 4.28 -4.64 17.86
N ALA A 680 3.17 -4.76 18.59
CA ALA A 680 2.01 -3.88 18.46
C ALA A 680 2.26 -2.53 19.13
N ASP A 681 1.57 -1.52 18.61
CA ASP A 681 1.33 -0.26 19.29
C ASP A 681 0.14 -0.45 20.23
N TYR A 682 0.40 -0.75 21.50
CA TYR A 682 -0.63 -1.19 22.44
C TYR A 682 -1.66 -0.10 22.78
N ASP A 683 -1.35 1.19 22.54
CA ASP A 683 -2.32 2.28 22.70
C ASP A 683 -3.46 2.21 21.68
N ARG A 684 -3.30 1.43 20.60
CA ARG A 684 -4.37 1.12 19.63
C ARG A 684 -5.34 0.05 20.11
N PHE A 685 -4.98 -0.69 21.16
CA PHE A 685 -5.71 -1.86 21.65
C PHE A 685 -6.21 -1.69 23.07
N MET A 686 -5.51 -0.92 23.90
CA MET A 686 -5.80 -0.79 25.32
C MET A 686 -5.64 0.64 25.82
N PRO A 687 -6.43 1.05 26.83
CA PRO A 687 -6.28 2.35 27.47
C PRO A 687 -4.84 2.56 27.98
N PRO A 688 -4.22 3.72 27.72
CA PRO A 688 -2.89 4.03 28.25
C PRO A 688 -2.83 3.86 29.77
N GLY A 689 -1.73 3.29 30.25
CA GLY A 689 -1.59 2.97 31.66
C GLY A 689 -2.52 1.85 32.14
N SER A 690 -2.90 0.89 31.28
CA SER A 690 -3.53 -0.38 31.69
C SER A 690 -2.57 -1.58 31.60
N TYR A 691 -1.37 -1.38 31.06
CA TYR A 691 -0.35 -2.38 30.84
C TYR A 691 1.05 -1.76 31.00
N ILE A 692 2.07 -2.60 31.15
CA ILE A 692 3.49 -2.20 31.14
C ILE A 692 4.16 -2.80 29.90
N ASN A 693 4.62 -1.97 28.98
CA ASN A 693 5.29 -2.45 27.77
C ASN A 693 6.79 -2.58 27.97
N VAL A 694 7.30 -3.80 27.81
CA VAL A 694 8.73 -4.11 27.92
C VAL A 694 9.55 -3.26 26.93
N GLN A 695 9.00 -2.96 25.75
CA GLN A 695 9.73 -2.23 24.71
C GLN A 695 9.96 -0.74 25.01
N ASP A 696 9.40 -0.21 26.10
CA ASP A 696 9.60 1.17 26.54
C ASP A 696 10.88 1.34 27.40
N TYR A 697 11.53 0.22 27.77
CA TYR A 697 12.73 0.21 28.59
C TYR A 697 13.97 -0.14 27.77
N GLU A 698 15.07 0.54 28.06
CA GLU A 698 16.36 0.30 27.42
C GLU A 698 16.98 -1.05 27.82
N THR A 699 16.90 -1.39 29.11
CA THR A 699 17.49 -2.62 29.67
C THR A 699 16.52 -3.35 30.59
N VAL A 700 16.73 -4.66 30.77
CA VAL A 700 15.93 -5.48 31.69
C VAL A 700 16.07 -5.01 33.14
N ASP A 701 17.24 -4.54 33.54
CA ASP A 701 17.48 -4.02 34.88
C ASP A 701 16.56 -2.82 35.19
N LYS A 702 16.44 -1.86 34.26
CA LYS A 702 15.55 -0.70 34.41
C LYS A 702 14.06 -1.11 34.48
N LEU A 703 13.66 -2.10 33.70
CA LEU A 703 12.30 -2.65 33.78
C LEU A 703 12.06 -3.27 35.17
N VAL A 704 12.97 -4.12 35.65
CA VAL A 704 12.83 -4.81 36.94
C VAL A 704 12.82 -3.82 38.10
N ASP A 705 13.66 -2.78 38.06
CA ASP A 705 13.67 -1.70 39.06
C ASP A 705 12.30 -1.00 39.13
N TYR A 706 11.68 -0.72 37.98
CA TYR A 706 10.35 -0.12 37.94
C TYR A 706 9.26 -1.06 38.49
N LEU A 707 9.32 -2.35 38.15
CA LEU A 707 8.36 -3.32 38.67
C LEU A 707 8.48 -3.47 40.19
N GLN A 708 9.70 -3.46 40.73
CA GLN A 708 9.94 -3.45 42.18
C GLN A 708 9.44 -2.15 42.83
N HIS A 709 9.62 -1.01 42.17
CA HIS A 709 9.06 0.26 42.63
C HIS A 709 7.52 0.17 42.79
N LEU A 710 6.81 -0.41 41.82
CA LEU A 710 5.35 -0.58 41.90
C LEU A 710 4.92 -1.52 43.05
N VAL A 711 5.64 -2.62 43.27
CA VAL A 711 5.35 -3.55 44.40
C VAL A 711 5.53 -2.84 45.74
N ASN A 712 6.54 -1.97 45.86
CA ASN A 712 6.79 -1.18 47.06
C ASN A 712 5.84 0.01 47.22
N ASN A 713 5.06 0.35 46.19
CA ASN A 713 4.12 1.48 46.19
C ASN A 713 2.75 1.04 45.66
N PRO A 714 1.94 0.34 46.46
CA PRO A 714 0.62 -0.16 46.04
C PRO A 714 -0.30 0.93 45.47
N SER A 715 -0.20 2.16 45.97
CA SER A 715 -0.97 3.32 45.47
C SER A 715 -0.63 3.68 44.02
N GLU A 716 0.61 3.49 43.58
CA GLU A 716 1.00 3.69 42.17
C GLU A 716 0.58 2.49 41.32
N TYR A 717 0.71 1.27 41.85
CA TYR A 717 0.25 0.07 41.16
C TYR A 717 -1.26 0.10 40.85
N VAL A 718 -2.10 0.60 41.76
CA VAL A 718 -3.55 0.64 41.51
C VAL A 718 -3.97 1.61 40.40
N LYS A 719 -3.13 2.58 40.02
CA LYS A 719 -3.39 3.47 38.88
C LYS A 719 -3.59 2.70 37.57
N TYR A 720 -3.02 1.51 37.45
CA TYR A 720 -3.18 0.66 36.27
C TYR A 720 -4.59 0.10 36.07
N PHE A 721 -5.48 0.25 37.05
CA PHE A 721 -6.86 -0.23 37.01
C PHE A 721 -7.89 0.87 36.74
N TRP A 722 -7.44 2.10 36.50
CA TRP A 722 -8.29 3.28 36.29
C TRP A 722 -9.34 3.06 35.20
N TRP A 723 -8.99 2.32 34.15
CA TRP A 723 -9.82 2.13 32.97
C TRP A 723 -11.06 1.27 33.24
N LYS A 724 -11.02 0.39 34.26
CA LYS A 724 -12.12 -0.54 34.58
C LYS A 724 -13.41 0.17 35.03
N GLN A 725 -13.33 1.45 35.40
CA GLN A 725 -14.52 2.25 35.73
C GLN A 725 -15.23 2.83 34.51
N TYR A 726 -14.56 2.84 33.35
CA TYR A 726 -15.06 3.46 32.12
C TYR A 726 -15.22 2.48 30.96
N TYR A 727 -14.49 1.37 30.98
CA TYR A 727 -14.45 0.43 29.86
C TYR A 727 -14.63 -1.01 30.29
N ALA A 728 -15.14 -1.83 29.37
CA ALA A 728 -15.22 -3.27 29.49
C ALA A 728 -14.63 -3.97 28.27
N LEU A 729 -14.25 -5.24 28.46
CA LEU A 729 -13.87 -6.13 27.37
C LEU A 729 -15.10 -6.85 26.84
N GLU A 730 -15.25 -6.88 25.53
CA GLU A 730 -16.36 -7.57 24.85
C GLU A 730 -15.83 -8.55 23.80
N TYR A 731 -16.36 -9.77 23.81
CA TYR A 731 -16.06 -10.77 22.78
C TYR A 731 -16.70 -10.39 21.46
N ILE A 732 -15.88 -10.28 20.42
CA ILE A 732 -16.35 -9.98 19.07
C ILE A 732 -16.75 -11.25 18.32
N ASN A 733 -17.70 -11.11 17.39
CA ASN A 733 -17.94 -12.08 16.35
C ASN A 733 -17.61 -11.46 14.99
N SER A 734 -16.36 -11.64 14.52
CA SER A 734 -15.89 -11.08 13.25
C SER A 734 -16.70 -11.57 12.02
N TYR A 735 -17.51 -12.62 12.16
CA TYR A 735 -18.46 -13.01 11.11
C TYR A 735 -19.62 -12.02 10.96
N CYS A 736 -19.99 -11.27 12.02
CA CYS A 736 -20.95 -10.16 11.91
C CYS A 736 -20.42 -9.11 10.93
N ASP A 737 -19.15 -8.72 11.07
CA ASP A 737 -18.53 -7.68 10.22
C ASP A 737 -18.38 -8.16 8.78
N LEU A 738 -18.00 -9.43 8.59
CA LEU A 738 -18.00 -10.05 7.26
C LEU A 738 -19.40 -10.04 6.63
N CYS A 739 -20.44 -10.35 7.41
CA CYS A 739 -21.82 -10.31 6.94
C CYS A 739 -22.24 -8.89 6.56
N VAL A 740 -21.96 -7.90 7.40
CA VAL A 740 -22.20 -6.47 7.11
C VAL A 740 -21.51 -6.07 5.81
N LYS A 741 -20.22 -6.37 5.66
CA LYS A 741 -19.45 -6.03 4.46
C LYS A 741 -20.02 -6.66 3.20
N LEU A 742 -20.44 -7.94 3.23
CA LEU A 742 -21.07 -8.59 2.07
C LEU A 742 -22.36 -7.90 1.60
N HIS A 743 -23.08 -7.27 2.52
CA HIS A 743 -24.32 -6.55 2.22
C HIS A 743 -24.12 -5.08 1.85
N SER A 744 -23.05 -4.43 2.32
CA SER A 744 -22.79 -3.02 2.05
C SER A 744 -21.88 -2.76 0.84
N VAL A 745 -21.10 -3.75 0.42
CA VAL A 745 -20.06 -3.58 -0.61
C VAL A 745 -20.63 -3.47 -2.03
N ASP A 746 -20.08 -2.54 -2.82
CA ASP A 746 -20.46 -2.34 -4.22
C ASP A 746 -19.85 -3.40 -5.17
N ALA A 747 -20.34 -3.42 -6.41
CA ALA A 747 -19.90 -4.39 -7.42
C ALA A 747 -18.41 -4.27 -7.77
N ARG A 748 -17.83 -3.07 -7.71
CA ARG A 748 -16.44 -2.80 -8.09
C ARG A 748 -15.47 -3.36 -7.05
N GLU A 749 -15.77 -3.16 -5.77
CA GLU A 749 -14.96 -3.69 -4.66
C GLU A 749 -15.04 -5.23 -4.60
N ARG A 750 -16.14 -5.86 -5.03
CA ARG A 750 -16.23 -7.34 -5.17
C ARG A 750 -15.26 -7.92 -6.23
N VAL A 751 -14.81 -7.12 -7.19
CA VAL A 751 -13.90 -7.53 -8.28
C VAL A 751 -12.44 -7.17 -7.96
N GLN A 752 -12.18 -6.42 -6.88
CA GLN A 752 -10.83 -6.15 -6.40
C GLN A 752 -10.12 -7.44 -5.98
N TYR A 753 -8.80 -7.51 -6.18
CA TYR A 753 -7.98 -8.62 -5.73
C TYR A 753 -6.62 -8.16 -5.20
N TYR A 754 -6.09 -8.89 -4.23
CA TYR A 754 -4.77 -8.65 -3.66
C TYR A 754 -3.67 -9.14 -4.61
N ARG A 755 -3.07 -8.20 -5.34
CA ARG A 755 -1.98 -8.47 -6.29
C ARG A 755 -0.74 -9.10 -5.67
N ASN A 756 -0.46 -8.75 -4.42
CA ASN A 756 0.68 -9.26 -3.70
C ASN A 756 0.38 -9.37 -2.21
N ILE A 757 -0.57 -10.25 -1.87
CA ILE A 757 -0.95 -10.54 -0.49
C ILE A 757 0.26 -10.99 0.35
N LYS A 758 1.25 -11.65 -0.27
CA LYS A 758 2.49 -12.04 0.39
C LYS A 758 3.28 -10.84 0.92
N ASN A 759 3.49 -9.82 0.08
CA ASN A 759 4.23 -8.62 0.48
C ASN A 759 3.49 -7.92 1.62
N TRP A 760 2.18 -7.70 1.46
CA TRP A 760 1.35 -7.15 2.52
C TRP A 760 1.50 -7.93 3.83
N TRP A 761 1.44 -9.26 3.80
CA TRP A 761 1.47 -10.08 5.01
C TRP A 761 2.86 -10.24 5.66
N TYR A 762 3.92 -10.40 4.86
CA TYR A 762 5.24 -10.79 5.39
C TYR A 762 6.27 -9.65 5.42
N ASP A 763 6.23 -8.71 4.49
CA ASP A 763 7.30 -7.73 4.34
C ASP A 763 7.09 -6.58 5.35
N ASP A 764 8.13 -6.27 6.13
CA ASP A 764 8.14 -5.26 7.22
C ASP A 764 7.06 -5.44 8.31
N ALA A 765 6.34 -6.57 8.33
CA ALA A 765 5.26 -6.84 9.28
C ALA A 765 5.76 -7.28 10.67
N CYS A 766 6.96 -7.87 10.76
CA CYS A 766 7.55 -8.34 12.02
C CYS A 766 9.02 -7.92 12.17
N THR A 767 9.41 -7.64 13.41
CA THR A 767 10.79 -7.30 13.78
C THR A 767 11.49 -8.48 14.45
N ALA A 768 12.74 -8.73 14.06
CA ALA A 768 13.55 -9.81 14.63
C ALA A 768 14.32 -9.37 15.89
N LYS A 769 14.59 -8.06 16.04
CA LYS A 769 15.33 -7.50 17.17
C LYS A 769 14.37 -6.63 18.00
N PRO A 770 14.18 -6.93 19.31
CA PRO A 770 13.43 -6.06 20.21
C PRO A 770 14.18 -4.74 20.47
N LYS A 771 13.46 -3.71 20.94
CA LYS A 771 14.06 -2.44 21.39
C LYS A 771 14.86 -2.60 22.68
N ILE A 772 14.34 -3.38 23.63
CA ILE A 772 15.02 -3.69 24.89
C ILE A 772 16.26 -4.57 24.68
N GLU A 773 17.33 -4.30 25.41
CA GLU A 773 18.55 -5.11 25.40
C GLU A 773 18.55 -6.19 26.50
N PHE A 774 18.77 -7.46 26.12
CA PHE A 774 18.87 -8.60 27.04
C PHE A 774 19.75 -9.74 26.54
#